data_AF-A0A943AC96-F1
#
_entry.id   AF-A0A943AC96-F1
#
_cell.length_a   1.000
_cell.length_b   1.000
_cell.length_c   1.000
_cell.angle_alpha   90.00
_cell.angle_beta   90.00
_cell.angle_gamma   90.00
#
_symmetry.space_group_name_H-M   'P 1'
#
loop_
_entity.id
_entity.type
_entity.pdbx_description
1 polymer ?
#
loop_
_entity_poly.entity_id
_entity_poly.type
_entity_poly.pdbx_seq_one_letter_code
_entity_poly.pdbx_strand_id
1 'polypeptide(L)'
;MKSKKWLLTAGVVLSTTALLVACGKADKEADAPTTFSYVYAVDPASLDYSIATRTSTTDVIGNVVDGLMENDQYGNVIPSLAEDWSVSKDGLTYTYKLRKGVKWYTSEGEEYAEVTAHDFVTGLKHVADGKSDGVSLIQNSIKGLDAYMTGETNDFSTVGVKALDDYTVEYTLNKPESFWNSKVTTATMLPVNEEFLKASGKDYGAVTPAGILYNGPYILKTLTSKSLIEYEKNPNYWDKEKVKIEKIKLTYYDGSDQESLIRSFSSGAYTTARLFPSSSNFASTLEQYGDKITYSPQDSSSYYFTFNVNRQSYNKTAKTSEEQKTSTKEAMLNKDFRQAINFAFNRHSYAAQLNGEDGADKIIRNSLVPDNFVQAGGKNFGQIAQAELVNYGDQWKGVELVDGKDSIYNPDKAKAAFEKAKKDLESKGVSFPIHLDVPVEQTDTIAVQQSNSFKQSIESTLGAENVVIDVLQMTDNEKETITSQARVPSQKDYDLNSTGWAPSYQDPASYLNIMDPKSGSAMKHLGITKGKDKDVVAKLGLDQYKKLLDDADSETTNLEERYEKYAKAQAWLTDSSLLMPTASSGGSPVVSNVVPFSKPYSQVGIKGDPYIFKGMKLQKDIVTTKEYEEALKKWQKEKLESNGKYQKELEKHIK
;
A
#
# COMPACT_ATOMS: atom_id res chain seq x y z
N MET A 1 -51.03 -43.47 -38.00
CA MET A 1 -50.45 -44.79 -38.34
C MET A 1 -49.37 -45.10 -37.31
N LYS A 2 -49.73 -45.91 -36.30
CA LYS A 2 -49.20 -47.27 -36.02
C LYS A 2 -47.69 -47.25 -35.69
N SER A 3 -47.18 -47.70 -34.54
CA SER A 3 -47.70 -48.38 -33.33
C SER A 3 -46.46 -48.58 -32.42
N LYS A 4 -46.50 -48.25 -31.11
CA LYS A 4 -46.60 -49.19 -29.96
C LYS A 4 -45.55 -50.33 -29.97
N LYS A 5 -44.89 -50.79 -28.89
CA LYS A 5 -44.78 -50.51 -27.44
C LYS A 5 -43.99 -51.73 -26.85
N TRP A 6 -43.52 -51.65 -25.58
CA TRP A 6 -43.10 -52.74 -24.64
C TRP A 6 -41.63 -53.16 -24.59
N LEU A 7 -41.08 -53.67 -23.48
CA LEU A 7 -41.20 -53.49 -22.02
C LEU A 7 -40.10 -54.40 -21.43
N LEU A 8 -39.49 -53.95 -20.33
CA LEU A 8 -38.68 -54.66 -19.32
C LEU A 8 -38.95 -56.18 -19.14
N THR A 9 -37.90 -56.98 -18.91
CA THR A 9 -37.60 -57.58 -17.58
C THR A 9 -36.33 -58.46 -17.54
N ALA A 10 -35.48 -58.17 -16.54
CA ALA A 10 -34.73 -59.04 -15.61
C ALA A 10 -33.90 -60.27 -16.06
N GLY A 11 -32.64 -60.28 -15.60
CA GLY A 11 -31.78 -61.47 -15.46
C GLY A 11 -30.52 -61.15 -14.66
N VAL A 12 -30.57 -61.37 -13.34
CA VAL A 12 -29.45 -61.29 -12.39
C VAL A 12 -28.53 -62.51 -12.55
N VAL A 13 -27.21 -62.32 -12.62
CA VAL A 13 -26.22 -63.30 -12.15
C VAL A 13 -25.12 -62.56 -11.39
N LEU A 14 -25.12 -62.78 -10.07
CA LEU A 14 -24.00 -62.57 -9.17
C LEU A 14 -22.90 -63.60 -9.46
N SER A 15 -21.65 -63.16 -9.50
CA SER A 15 -20.51 -64.02 -9.12
C SER A 15 -19.42 -63.15 -8.49
N THR A 16 -19.43 -63.17 -7.15
CA THR A 16 -18.39 -62.71 -6.24
C THR A 16 -17.20 -63.66 -6.28
N THR A 17 -15.99 -63.12 -6.49
CA THR A 17 -14.76 -63.71 -5.96
C THR A 17 -13.90 -62.59 -5.39
N ALA A 18 -13.87 -62.55 -4.05
CA ALA A 18 -12.92 -61.78 -3.27
C ALA A 18 -11.54 -62.43 -3.36
N LEU A 19 -10.51 -61.61 -3.59
CA LEU A 19 -9.14 -61.90 -3.17
C LEU A 19 -8.67 -60.70 -2.33
N LEU A 20 -8.85 -60.86 -1.02
CA LEU A 20 -8.12 -60.14 0.02
C LEU A 20 -6.67 -60.60 0.00
N VAL A 21 -5.72 -59.72 -0.34
CA VAL A 21 -4.32 -59.86 0.08
C VAL A 21 -3.73 -58.48 0.41
N ALA A 22 -3.47 -58.31 1.71
CA ALA A 22 -2.40 -57.55 2.37
C ALA A 22 -2.37 -56.00 2.25
N CYS A 23 -2.77 -55.37 3.35
CA CYS A 23 -2.24 -54.10 3.82
C CYS A 23 -0.70 -54.13 3.87
N GLY A 24 -0.08 -53.14 3.23
CA GLY A 24 1.35 -52.83 3.34
C GLY A 24 1.63 -51.43 2.79
N LYS A 25 1.63 -50.44 3.70
CA LYS A 25 2.27 -49.11 3.61
C LYS A 25 2.74 -48.63 2.22
N ALA A 26 2.02 -47.67 1.67
CA ALA A 26 2.45 -46.27 1.66
C ALA A 26 1.25 -45.44 1.23
N ASP A 27 0.66 -44.67 2.14
CA ASP A 27 -0.06 -43.48 1.72
C ASP A 27 0.97 -42.66 0.93
N LYS A 28 0.86 -42.64 -0.40
CA LYS A 28 1.55 -41.62 -1.17
C LYS A 28 0.95 -40.30 -0.69
N GLU A 29 1.71 -39.56 0.11
CA GLU A 29 1.38 -38.19 0.42
C GLU A 29 1.05 -37.47 -0.89
N ALA A 30 -0.15 -36.89 -0.97
CA ALA A 30 -0.50 -36.05 -2.11
C ALA A 30 0.51 -34.88 -2.17
N ASP A 31 1.06 -34.63 -3.35
CA ASP A 31 2.03 -33.55 -3.58
C ASP A 31 1.40 -32.17 -3.34
N ALA A 32 2.23 -31.17 -3.02
CA ALA A 32 1.78 -29.79 -2.90
C ALA A 32 1.20 -29.28 -4.23
N PRO A 33 0.16 -28.42 -4.21
CA PRO A 33 -0.39 -27.85 -5.43
C PRO A 33 0.66 -27.07 -6.22
N THR A 34 0.65 -27.19 -7.55
CA THR A 34 1.51 -26.41 -8.45
C THR A 34 0.79 -25.21 -9.07
N THR A 35 -0.51 -25.07 -8.80
CA THR A 35 -1.35 -23.96 -9.26
C THR A 35 -1.79 -23.12 -8.07
N PHE A 36 -1.58 -21.81 -8.15
CA PHE A 36 -2.18 -20.84 -7.22
C PHE A 36 -3.50 -20.34 -7.80
N SER A 37 -4.59 -20.51 -7.05
CA SER A 37 -5.92 -20.07 -7.46
C SER A 37 -6.51 -19.10 -6.43
N TYR A 38 -6.94 -17.92 -6.87
CA TYR A 38 -7.64 -16.96 -6.02
C TYR A 38 -8.50 -15.99 -6.84
N VAL A 39 -8.66 -14.75 -6.38
CA VAL A 39 -9.51 -13.73 -6.99
C VAL A 39 -8.75 -12.47 -7.38
N TYR A 40 -9.35 -11.69 -8.27
CA TYR A 40 -9.01 -10.29 -8.53
C TYR A 40 -10.31 -9.46 -8.54
N ALA A 41 -10.23 -8.16 -8.23
CA ALA A 41 -11.44 -7.34 -8.03
C ALA A 41 -11.66 -6.24 -9.09
N VAL A 42 -10.60 -5.81 -9.77
CA VAL A 42 -10.64 -4.69 -10.72
C VAL A 42 -9.90 -5.07 -11.97
N ASP A 43 -10.55 -4.94 -13.13
CA ASP A 43 -9.88 -5.14 -14.43
C ASP A 43 -8.86 -4.00 -14.68
N PRO A 44 -7.71 -4.29 -15.32
CA PRO A 44 -6.85 -3.24 -15.83
C PRO A 44 -7.56 -2.49 -16.97
N ALA A 45 -7.45 -1.16 -16.97
CA ALA A 45 -7.97 -0.33 -18.05
C ALA A 45 -7.04 -0.33 -19.28
N SER A 46 -5.75 -0.61 -19.06
CA SER A 46 -4.70 -0.74 -20.08
C SER A 46 -3.58 -1.63 -19.51
N LEU A 47 -2.87 -2.33 -20.38
CA LEU A 47 -1.61 -3.01 -20.08
C LEU A 47 -0.37 -2.15 -20.45
N ASP A 48 -0.56 -0.93 -20.97
CA ASP A 48 0.54 0.02 -21.13
C ASP A 48 0.97 0.54 -19.75
N TYR A 49 1.88 -0.21 -19.13
CA TYR A 49 2.43 0.07 -17.80
C TYR A 49 3.27 1.34 -17.73
N SER A 50 3.71 1.86 -18.87
CA SER A 50 4.47 3.10 -18.90
C SER A 50 3.55 4.31 -18.72
N ILE A 51 2.27 4.23 -19.13
CA ILE A 51 1.30 5.33 -19.06
C ILE A 51 0.25 5.13 -17.96
N ALA A 52 -0.20 3.90 -17.73
CA ALA A 52 -1.24 3.55 -16.76
C ALA A 52 -0.63 2.82 -15.55
N THR A 53 -0.47 3.54 -14.43
CA THR A 53 0.25 3.06 -13.23
C THR A 53 -0.68 2.65 -12.07
N ARG A 54 -1.97 2.52 -12.33
CA ARG A 54 -2.96 2.04 -11.34
C ARG A 54 -2.67 0.60 -10.92
N THR A 55 -3.01 0.27 -9.68
CA THR A 55 -2.80 -1.06 -9.09
C THR A 55 -3.37 -2.21 -9.93
N SER A 56 -4.55 -2.06 -10.55
CA SER A 56 -5.11 -3.11 -11.41
C SER A 56 -4.25 -3.43 -12.64
N THR A 57 -3.50 -2.45 -13.16
CA THR A 57 -2.50 -2.67 -14.20
C THR A 57 -1.22 -3.25 -13.58
N THR A 58 -0.71 -2.66 -12.52
CA THR A 58 0.59 -3.07 -11.95
C THR A 58 0.58 -4.45 -11.31
N ASP A 59 -0.55 -4.92 -10.77
CA ASP A 59 -0.75 -6.29 -10.28
C ASP A 59 -0.50 -7.33 -11.38
N VAL A 60 -0.90 -7.02 -12.62
CA VAL A 60 -0.59 -7.87 -13.77
C VAL A 60 0.87 -7.74 -14.12
N ILE A 61 1.35 -6.51 -14.28
CA ILE A 61 2.64 -6.18 -14.88
C ILE A 61 3.82 -6.64 -14.01
N GLY A 62 3.71 -6.55 -12.68
CA GLY A 62 4.73 -6.99 -11.74
C GLY A 62 5.11 -8.47 -11.90
N ASN A 63 4.24 -9.29 -12.50
CA ASN A 63 4.45 -10.71 -12.77
C ASN A 63 4.96 -11.03 -14.18
N VAL A 64 4.89 -10.09 -15.13
CA VAL A 64 5.16 -10.36 -16.55
C VAL A 64 6.30 -9.53 -17.15
N VAL A 65 6.65 -8.40 -16.52
CA VAL A 65 7.77 -7.54 -16.93
C VAL A 65 8.71 -7.29 -15.74
N ASP A 66 10.01 -7.55 -15.92
CA ASP A 66 11.08 -7.20 -14.99
C ASP A 66 11.72 -5.85 -15.34
N GLY A 67 12.14 -5.12 -14.31
CA GLY A 67 12.93 -3.88 -14.43
C GLY A 67 14.37 -4.09 -13.95
N LEU A 68 15.09 -2.98 -13.77
CA LEU A 68 16.50 -2.98 -13.33
C LEU A 68 16.68 -3.67 -11.98
N MET A 69 15.79 -3.36 -11.04
CA MET A 69 15.84 -3.80 -9.65
C MET A 69 14.50 -4.44 -9.25
N GLU A 70 14.52 -5.26 -8.21
CA GLU A 70 13.32 -5.85 -7.59
C GLU A 70 13.48 -5.90 -6.06
N ASN A 71 12.46 -6.36 -5.34
CA ASN A 71 12.55 -6.59 -3.90
C ASN A 71 12.77 -8.06 -3.58
N ASP A 72 13.60 -8.34 -2.57
CA ASP A 72 13.69 -9.68 -1.98
C ASP A 72 12.56 -9.97 -0.97
N GLN A 73 12.57 -11.15 -0.36
CA GLN A 73 11.59 -11.53 0.67
C GLN A 73 11.65 -10.67 1.94
N TYR A 74 12.65 -9.80 2.10
CA TYR A 74 12.85 -8.93 3.27
C TYR A 74 12.66 -7.44 2.95
N GLY A 75 12.34 -7.08 1.70
CA GLY A 75 12.15 -5.69 1.27
C GLY A 75 13.42 -4.97 0.84
N ASN A 76 14.57 -5.64 0.72
CA ASN A 76 15.75 -5.02 0.15
C ASN A 76 15.59 -4.85 -1.36
N VAL A 77 16.01 -3.71 -1.89
CA VAL A 77 16.04 -3.48 -3.34
C VAL A 77 17.30 -4.12 -3.94
N ILE A 78 17.13 -5.26 -4.60
CA ILE A 78 18.20 -6.09 -5.14
C ILE A 78 18.24 -6.06 -6.68
N PRO A 79 19.37 -6.41 -7.31
CA PRO A 79 19.46 -6.47 -8.77
C PRO A 79 18.48 -7.47 -9.41
N SER A 80 17.76 -7.03 -10.45
CA SER A 80 16.85 -7.84 -11.27
C SER A 80 17.41 -8.01 -12.68
N LEU A 81 16.99 -7.23 -13.69
CA LEU A 81 17.61 -7.24 -15.01
C LEU A 81 19.01 -6.65 -15.00
N ALA A 82 19.29 -5.74 -14.05
CA ALA A 82 20.65 -5.38 -13.73
C ALA A 82 21.34 -6.54 -13.01
N GLU A 83 22.61 -6.81 -13.33
CA GLU A 83 23.48 -7.71 -12.57
C GLU A 83 24.45 -6.96 -11.66
N ASP A 84 24.77 -5.70 -12.01
CA ASP A 84 25.65 -4.82 -11.26
C ASP A 84 25.17 -3.37 -11.43
N TRP A 85 25.48 -2.52 -10.46
CA TRP A 85 25.17 -1.08 -10.53
C TRP A 85 26.17 -0.27 -9.73
N SER A 86 26.25 1.03 -10.03
CA SER A 86 27.05 1.98 -9.27
C SER A 86 26.44 3.36 -9.25
N VAL A 87 26.80 4.14 -8.24
CA VAL A 87 26.46 5.55 -8.11
C VAL A 87 27.75 6.37 -8.08
N SER A 88 27.77 7.54 -8.70
CA SER A 88 28.88 8.49 -8.61
C SER A 88 29.04 9.03 -7.19
N LYS A 89 30.25 9.49 -6.82
CA LYS A 89 30.52 10.11 -5.50
C LYS A 89 29.61 11.28 -5.14
N ASP A 90 29.11 12.03 -6.13
CA ASP A 90 28.17 13.14 -5.92
C ASP A 90 26.71 12.68 -5.82
N GLY A 91 26.41 11.38 -5.98
CA GLY A 91 25.07 10.82 -5.90
C GLY A 91 24.17 11.14 -7.09
N LEU A 92 24.69 11.75 -8.15
CA LEU A 92 23.89 12.24 -9.28
C LEU A 92 23.79 11.25 -10.44
N THR A 93 24.77 10.37 -10.63
CA THR A 93 24.82 9.46 -11.77
C THR A 93 24.71 8.01 -11.30
N TYR A 94 23.70 7.31 -11.78
CA TYR A 94 23.47 5.88 -11.53
C TYR A 94 23.69 5.10 -12.81
N THR A 95 24.56 4.11 -12.78
CA THR A 95 24.88 3.23 -13.92
C THR A 95 24.48 1.80 -13.57
N TYR A 96 23.72 1.16 -14.44
CA TYR A 96 23.28 -0.22 -14.29
C TYR A 96 23.80 -1.06 -15.46
N LYS A 97 24.41 -2.20 -15.14
CA LYS A 97 24.83 -3.20 -16.13
C LYS A 97 23.78 -4.29 -16.21
N LEU A 98 23.26 -4.55 -17.41
CA LEU A 98 22.24 -5.53 -17.68
C LEU A 98 22.82 -6.93 -17.83
N ARG A 99 22.04 -7.92 -17.44
CA ARG A 99 22.29 -9.33 -17.76
C ARG A 99 22.24 -9.53 -19.27
N LYS A 100 23.27 -10.18 -19.82
CA LYS A 100 23.30 -10.59 -21.23
C LYS A 100 22.43 -11.81 -21.47
N GLY A 101 21.81 -11.90 -22.64
CA GLY A 101 21.00 -13.03 -23.07
C GLY A 101 19.59 -13.09 -22.48
N VAL A 102 19.15 -12.07 -21.72
CA VAL A 102 17.75 -11.95 -21.31
C VAL A 102 16.92 -11.47 -22.49
N LYS A 103 15.77 -12.09 -22.74
CA LYS A 103 14.97 -11.83 -23.95
C LYS A 103 13.53 -11.45 -23.63
N TRP A 104 12.93 -10.71 -24.54
CA TRP A 104 11.51 -10.51 -24.68
C TRP A 104 10.86 -11.70 -25.37
N TYR A 105 9.66 -12.05 -24.92
CA TYR A 105 8.83 -13.13 -25.47
C TYR A 105 7.42 -12.61 -25.78
N THR A 106 6.72 -13.27 -26.69
CA THR A 106 5.29 -13.05 -26.97
C THR A 106 4.39 -13.79 -25.97
N SER A 107 3.06 -13.59 -26.02
CA SER A 107 2.09 -14.34 -25.21
C SER A 107 2.09 -15.85 -25.50
N GLU A 108 2.57 -16.25 -26.67
CA GLU A 108 2.71 -17.64 -27.10
C GLU A 108 4.01 -18.25 -26.58
N GLY A 109 4.92 -17.44 -26.03
CA GLY A 109 6.23 -17.87 -25.53
C GLY A 109 7.32 -17.90 -26.60
N GLU A 110 7.07 -17.30 -27.77
CA GLU A 110 8.05 -17.17 -28.84
C GLU A 110 9.03 -16.05 -28.49
N GLU A 111 10.32 -16.28 -28.75
CA GLU A 111 11.36 -15.26 -28.59
C GLU A 111 11.14 -14.11 -29.58
N TYR A 112 11.16 -12.88 -29.08
CA TYR A 112 10.98 -11.67 -29.89
C TYR A 112 12.29 -10.94 -30.13
N ALA A 113 12.97 -10.52 -29.07
CA ALA A 113 14.23 -9.77 -29.13
C ALA A 113 15.02 -9.89 -27.82
N GLU A 114 16.30 -9.54 -27.83
CA GLU A 114 17.08 -9.38 -26.60
C GLU A 114 16.66 -8.11 -25.84
N VAL A 115 16.68 -8.15 -24.50
CA VAL A 115 16.45 -6.97 -23.66
C VAL A 115 17.72 -6.14 -23.62
N THR A 116 17.63 -4.86 -23.97
CA THR A 116 18.81 -3.97 -24.05
C THR A 116 18.62 -2.68 -23.23
N ALA A 117 19.71 -1.95 -23.02
CA ALA A 117 19.70 -0.63 -22.37
C ALA A 117 18.84 0.38 -23.14
N HIS A 118 18.70 0.21 -24.46
CA HIS A 118 17.85 1.05 -25.30
C HIS A 118 16.36 0.89 -24.97
N ASP A 119 15.93 -0.26 -24.44
CA ASP A 119 14.54 -0.46 -24.03
C ASP A 119 14.16 0.42 -22.82
N PHE A 120 15.13 0.73 -21.94
CA PHE A 120 14.92 1.63 -20.80
C PHE A 120 14.86 3.11 -21.21
N VAL A 121 15.69 3.51 -22.19
CA VAL A 121 15.61 4.84 -22.81
C VAL A 121 14.25 5.01 -23.50
N THR A 122 13.83 3.99 -24.25
CA THR A 122 12.54 3.96 -24.95
C THR A 122 11.37 4.01 -23.97
N GLY A 123 11.41 3.21 -22.91
CA GLY A 123 10.40 3.21 -21.86
C GLY A 123 10.22 4.60 -21.25
N LEU A 124 11.31 5.25 -20.83
CA LEU A 124 11.22 6.59 -20.26
C LEU A 124 10.70 7.64 -21.26
N LYS A 125 11.09 7.52 -22.53
CA LYS A 125 10.55 8.39 -23.58
C LYS A 125 9.05 8.22 -23.76
N HIS A 126 8.58 6.97 -23.76
CA HIS A 126 7.16 6.66 -23.88
C HIS A 126 6.34 7.15 -22.67
N VAL A 127 6.89 7.04 -21.45
CA VAL A 127 6.33 7.66 -20.24
C VAL A 127 6.12 9.17 -20.43
N ALA A 128 7.14 9.86 -20.95
CA ALA A 128 7.12 11.31 -21.11
C ALA A 128 6.16 11.75 -22.23
N ASP A 129 6.28 11.17 -23.43
CA ASP A 129 5.44 11.47 -24.59
C ASP A 129 3.97 11.13 -24.32
N GLY A 130 3.73 10.01 -23.65
CA GLY A 130 2.41 9.51 -23.25
C GLY A 130 1.79 10.23 -22.07
N LYS A 131 2.52 11.15 -21.41
CA LYS A 131 2.08 11.88 -20.21
C LYS A 131 1.54 10.94 -19.13
N SER A 132 2.33 9.93 -18.80
CA SER A 132 2.02 8.90 -17.80
C SER A 132 1.39 9.47 -16.54
N ASP A 133 0.38 8.79 -16.00
CA ASP A 133 -0.23 9.18 -14.72
C ASP A 133 0.73 9.03 -13.52
N GLY A 134 1.83 8.30 -13.69
CA GLY A 134 2.91 8.13 -12.72
C GLY A 134 4.12 9.04 -12.92
N VAL A 135 4.19 9.86 -13.97
CA VAL A 135 5.41 10.63 -14.32
C VAL A 135 5.90 11.56 -13.20
N SER A 136 4.97 12.07 -12.39
CA SER A 136 5.27 12.98 -11.27
C SER A 136 6.25 12.39 -10.24
N LEU A 137 6.36 11.05 -10.17
CA LEU A 137 7.30 10.35 -9.29
C LEU A 137 8.77 10.60 -9.66
N ILE A 138 9.04 10.81 -10.95
CA ILE A 138 10.39 10.87 -11.52
C ILE A 138 10.69 12.18 -12.24
N GLN A 139 9.67 12.97 -12.58
CA GLN A 139 9.78 14.20 -13.38
C GLN A 139 10.83 15.18 -12.83
N ASN A 140 10.83 15.39 -11.51
CA ASN A 140 11.79 16.26 -10.83
C ASN A 140 13.08 15.57 -10.41
N SER A 141 13.16 14.24 -10.56
CA SER A 141 14.34 13.46 -10.19
C SER A 141 15.33 13.38 -11.34
N ILE A 142 14.86 13.04 -12.55
CA ILE A 142 15.73 12.86 -13.72
C ILE A 142 16.06 14.21 -14.34
N LYS A 143 17.34 14.44 -14.63
CA LYS A 143 17.82 15.67 -15.25
C LYS A 143 17.13 15.92 -16.59
N GLY A 144 16.65 17.16 -16.81
CA GLY A 144 16.01 17.56 -18.07
C GLY A 144 14.60 17.00 -18.32
N LEU A 145 14.10 16.06 -17.52
CA LEU A 145 12.77 15.47 -17.74
C LEU A 145 11.64 16.49 -17.54
N ASP A 146 11.70 17.33 -16.50
CA ASP A 146 10.71 18.40 -16.29
C ASP A 146 10.67 19.41 -17.45
N ALA A 147 11.84 19.84 -17.95
CA ALA A 147 11.94 20.73 -19.11
C ALA A 147 11.33 20.11 -20.37
N TYR A 148 11.51 18.80 -20.57
CA TYR A 148 10.87 18.07 -21.67
C TYR A 148 9.34 18.00 -21.48
N MET A 149 8.88 17.63 -20.30
CA MET A 149 7.46 17.48 -19.97
C MET A 149 6.67 18.81 -20.06
N THR A 150 7.33 19.92 -19.74
CA THR A 150 6.75 21.27 -19.80
C THR A 150 6.86 21.91 -21.19
N GLY A 151 7.59 21.28 -22.12
CA GLY A 151 7.80 21.79 -23.47
C GLY A 151 8.84 22.91 -23.56
N GLU A 152 9.64 23.13 -22.52
CA GLU A 152 10.82 24.01 -22.58
C GLU A 152 11.86 23.46 -23.58
N THR A 153 11.92 22.13 -23.71
CA THR A 153 12.64 21.43 -24.78
C THR A 153 11.77 20.34 -25.38
N ASN A 154 11.90 20.11 -26.69
CA ASN A 154 11.32 18.93 -27.37
C ASN A 154 12.41 17.90 -27.74
N ASP A 155 13.65 18.13 -27.32
CA ASP A 155 14.77 17.24 -27.58
C ASP A 155 14.95 16.27 -26.41
N PHE A 156 14.49 15.04 -26.59
CA PHE A 156 14.60 13.99 -25.57
C PHE A 156 16.06 13.63 -25.24
N SER A 157 17.04 13.94 -26.11
CA SER A 157 18.46 13.70 -25.81
C SER A 157 19.00 14.55 -24.65
N THR A 158 18.25 15.58 -24.25
CA THR A 158 18.54 16.40 -23.06
C THR A 158 18.07 15.75 -21.75
N VAL A 159 17.25 14.70 -21.81
CA VAL A 159 16.77 13.93 -20.65
C VAL A 159 17.87 13.00 -20.18
N GLY A 160 18.10 12.96 -18.87
CA GLY A 160 19.16 12.23 -18.19
C GLY A 160 18.96 10.72 -18.14
N VAL A 161 18.74 10.08 -19.29
CA VAL A 161 18.79 8.63 -19.49
C VAL A 161 19.56 8.33 -20.77
N LYS A 162 20.50 7.39 -20.73
CA LYS A 162 21.23 6.95 -21.93
C LYS A 162 21.62 5.48 -21.84
N ALA A 163 21.57 4.81 -22.99
CA ALA A 163 22.29 3.57 -23.20
C ALA A 163 23.74 3.93 -23.57
N LEU A 164 24.70 3.57 -22.71
CA LEU A 164 26.13 3.72 -23.01
C LEU A 164 26.60 2.68 -24.03
N ASP A 165 25.98 1.50 -23.96
CA ASP A 165 26.06 0.37 -24.87
C ASP A 165 24.79 -0.49 -24.68
N ASP A 166 24.66 -1.59 -25.43
CA ASP A 166 23.49 -2.48 -25.39
C ASP A 166 23.16 -3.01 -23.98
N TYR A 167 24.13 -3.06 -23.06
CA TYR A 167 23.98 -3.66 -21.73
C TYR A 167 24.29 -2.70 -20.60
N THR A 168 24.39 -1.39 -20.85
CA THR A 168 24.71 -0.42 -19.81
C THR A 168 23.80 0.80 -19.94
N VAL A 169 22.90 0.98 -18.98
CA VAL A 169 22.03 2.17 -18.89
C VAL A 169 22.51 3.09 -17.77
N GLU A 170 22.56 4.39 -18.06
CA GLU A 170 22.92 5.43 -17.09
C GLU A 170 21.77 6.42 -16.93
N TYR A 171 21.43 6.74 -15.68
CA TYR A 171 20.54 7.82 -15.30
C TYR A 171 21.32 8.95 -14.63
N THR A 172 21.01 10.19 -14.99
CA THR A 172 21.53 11.40 -14.33
C THR A 172 20.38 12.13 -13.63
N LEU A 173 20.57 12.42 -12.34
CA LEU A 173 19.57 13.04 -11.48
C LEU A 173 19.82 14.56 -11.31
N ASN A 174 18.79 15.31 -10.94
CA ASN A 174 18.88 16.73 -10.60
C ASN A 174 19.52 16.96 -9.23
N LYS A 175 19.37 15.99 -8.32
CA LYS A 175 19.88 16.02 -6.95
C LYS A 175 20.14 14.59 -6.47
N PRO A 176 20.98 14.40 -5.44
CA PRO A 176 21.19 13.07 -4.88
C PRO A 176 19.89 12.53 -4.28
N GLU A 177 19.54 11.30 -4.64
CA GLU A 177 18.41 10.56 -4.08
C GLU A 177 18.90 9.20 -3.62
N SER A 178 19.20 9.03 -2.32
CA SER A 178 19.68 7.76 -1.75
C SER A 178 18.69 6.60 -1.92
N PHE A 179 17.43 6.91 -2.16
CA PHE A 179 16.32 5.98 -2.41
C PHE A 179 16.04 5.76 -3.91
N TRP A 180 16.88 6.25 -4.82
CA TRP A 180 16.67 6.15 -6.28
C TRP A 180 16.38 4.72 -6.74
N ASN A 181 17.10 3.73 -6.20
CA ASN A 181 16.89 2.33 -6.56
C ASN A 181 15.46 1.86 -6.24
N SER A 182 14.79 2.41 -5.22
CA SER A 182 13.38 2.09 -4.98
C SER A 182 12.46 2.65 -6.06
N LYS A 183 12.77 3.81 -6.65
CA LYS A 183 12.01 4.38 -7.77
C LYS A 183 12.17 3.56 -9.04
N VAL A 184 13.34 2.95 -9.29
CA VAL A 184 13.51 2.11 -10.49
C VAL A 184 12.76 0.77 -10.42
N THR A 185 12.07 0.48 -9.32
CA THR A 185 11.15 -0.67 -9.18
C THR A 185 9.69 -0.35 -9.57
N THR A 186 9.37 0.89 -9.96
CA THR A 186 8.02 1.29 -10.36
C THR A 186 7.74 1.05 -11.85
N ALA A 187 6.46 1.00 -12.21
CA ALA A 187 6.01 0.76 -13.59
C ALA A 187 6.59 1.76 -14.61
N THR A 188 6.74 3.04 -14.22
CA THR A 188 7.33 4.10 -15.07
C THR A 188 8.81 3.89 -15.39
N MET A 189 9.49 2.98 -14.69
CA MET A 189 10.92 2.73 -14.88
C MET A 189 11.19 1.37 -15.54
N LEU A 190 10.13 0.67 -15.97
CA LEU A 190 10.24 -0.59 -16.71
C LEU A 190 10.67 -0.37 -18.17
N PRO A 191 11.40 -1.32 -18.76
CA PRO A 191 11.83 -1.23 -20.15
C PRO A 191 10.67 -1.45 -21.11
N VAL A 192 10.68 -0.80 -22.28
CA VAL A 192 9.72 -1.03 -23.38
C VAL A 192 10.51 -1.30 -24.65
N ASN A 193 10.22 -2.42 -25.32
CA ASN A 193 10.87 -2.77 -26.58
C ASN A 193 10.45 -1.82 -27.71
N GLU A 194 11.43 -1.17 -28.35
CA GLU A 194 11.18 -0.11 -29.32
C GLU A 194 10.49 -0.61 -30.61
N GLU A 195 10.93 -1.75 -31.14
CA GLU A 195 10.38 -2.30 -32.38
C GLU A 195 8.93 -2.73 -32.19
N PHE A 196 8.64 -3.39 -31.07
CA PHE A 196 7.28 -3.81 -30.72
C PHE A 196 6.35 -2.62 -30.47
N LEU A 197 6.83 -1.59 -29.76
CA LEU A 197 6.07 -0.36 -29.53
C LEU A 197 5.69 0.30 -30.86
N LYS A 198 6.65 0.42 -31.79
CA LYS A 198 6.42 0.98 -33.13
C LYS A 198 5.44 0.13 -33.95
N ALA A 199 5.61 -1.20 -33.92
CA ALA A 199 4.77 -2.13 -34.67
C ALA A 199 3.32 -2.15 -34.15
N SER A 200 3.14 -2.06 -32.82
CA SER A 200 1.83 -2.05 -32.17
C SER A 200 1.11 -0.71 -32.30
N GLY A 201 1.86 0.40 -32.35
CA GLY A 201 1.30 1.74 -32.45
C GLY A 201 0.29 2.01 -31.33
N LYS A 202 -0.94 2.40 -31.72
CA LYS A 202 -2.03 2.70 -30.77
C LYS A 202 -2.55 1.48 -30.00
N ASP A 203 -2.23 0.26 -30.46
CA ASP A 203 -2.70 -0.98 -29.87
C ASP A 203 -1.72 -1.52 -28.81
N TYR A 204 -0.57 -0.85 -28.61
CA TYR A 204 0.33 -1.15 -27.50
C TYR A 204 -0.40 -1.00 -26.16
N GLY A 205 -0.28 -2.01 -25.31
CA GLY A 205 -0.98 -2.06 -24.03
C GLY A 205 -2.48 -2.34 -24.13
N ALA A 206 -2.98 -2.84 -25.27
CA ALA A 206 -4.32 -3.42 -25.32
C ALA A 206 -4.52 -4.44 -24.19
N VAL A 207 -5.74 -4.50 -23.63
CA VAL A 207 -6.09 -5.38 -22.51
C VAL A 207 -6.29 -6.83 -22.98
N THR A 208 -5.26 -7.37 -23.63
CA THR A 208 -5.16 -8.73 -24.15
C THR A 208 -3.72 -9.24 -23.97
N PRO A 209 -3.50 -10.56 -23.92
CA PRO A 209 -2.15 -11.12 -23.84
C PRO A 209 -1.17 -10.61 -24.92
N ALA A 210 -1.65 -10.35 -26.14
CA ALA A 210 -0.80 -9.87 -27.23
C ALA A 210 -0.49 -8.36 -27.17
N GLY A 211 -1.05 -7.61 -26.21
CA GLY A 211 -0.87 -6.16 -26.10
C GLY A 211 0.53 -5.73 -25.62
N ILE A 212 1.31 -6.64 -25.05
CA ILE A 212 2.65 -6.39 -24.49
C ILE A 212 3.59 -7.58 -24.75
N LEU A 213 4.89 -7.35 -24.55
CA LEU A 213 5.90 -8.41 -24.48
C LEU A 213 6.26 -8.77 -23.04
N TYR A 214 6.87 -9.94 -22.88
CA TYR A 214 7.15 -10.59 -21.60
C TYR A 214 8.64 -10.80 -21.42
N ASN A 215 9.23 -10.33 -20.32
CA ASN A 215 10.60 -10.70 -19.90
C ASN A 215 10.65 -11.16 -18.42
N GLY A 216 9.49 -11.22 -17.76
CA GLY A 216 9.33 -11.58 -16.36
C GLY A 216 9.06 -13.07 -16.11
N PRO A 217 8.73 -13.43 -14.86
CA PRO A 217 8.62 -14.81 -14.39
C PRO A 217 7.43 -15.59 -14.97
N TYR A 218 6.40 -14.89 -15.44
CA TYR A 218 5.20 -15.49 -16.02
C TYR A 218 4.83 -14.87 -17.37
N ILE A 219 4.05 -15.62 -18.14
CA ILE A 219 3.38 -15.16 -19.35
C ILE A 219 1.88 -15.12 -19.07
N LEU A 220 1.24 -14.00 -19.39
CA LEU A 220 -0.21 -13.86 -19.31
C LEU A 220 -0.84 -14.66 -20.45
N LYS A 221 -1.73 -15.60 -20.11
CA LYS A 221 -2.41 -16.48 -21.07
C LYS A 221 -3.85 -16.05 -21.35
N THR A 222 -4.54 -15.60 -20.31
CA THR A 222 -5.93 -15.16 -20.41
C THR A 222 -6.11 -13.89 -19.60
N LEU A 223 -6.83 -12.91 -20.17
CA LEU A 223 -7.36 -11.75 -19.47
C LEU A 223 -8.75 -11.48 -20.05
N THR A 224 -9.78 -11.99 -19.38
CA THR A 224 -11.19 -11.80 -19.74
C THR A 224 -11.84 -10.92 -18.69
N SER A 225 -12.27 -9.72 -19.11
CA SER A 225 -12.87 -8.73 -18.22
C SER A 225 -14.00 -9.32 -17.37
N LYS A 226 -13.98 -9.00 -16.08
CA LYS A 226 -14.92 -9.48 -15.05
C LYS A 226 -15.13 -10.99 -15.03
N SER A 227 -14.09 -11.75 -15.38
CA SER A 227 -14.17 -13.21 -15.44
C SER A 227 -12.89 -13.86 -14.91
N LEU A 228 -11.78 -13.70 -15.63
CA LEU A 228 -10.63 -14.58 -15.44
C LEU A 228 -9.31 -13.94 -15.90
N ILE A 229 -8.28 -14.06 -15.05
CA ILE A 229 -6.89 -13.81 -15.41
C ILE A 229 -6.09 -15.10 -15.17
N GLU A 230 -5.33 -15.55 -16.17
CA GLU A 230 -4.47 -16.73 -16.06
C GLU A 230 -3.05 -16.45 -16.50
N TYR A 231 -2.09 -16.98 -15.74
CA TYR A 231 -0.67 -16.91 -16.03
C TYR A 231 -0.08 -18.31 -16.06
N GLU A 232 0.93 -18.49 -16.90
CA GLU A 232 1.78 -19.68 -16.89
C GLU A 232 3.24 -19.28 -16.68
N LYS A 233 3.99 -20.12 -15.97
CA LYS A 233 5.42 -19.92 -15.76
C LYS A 233 6.15 -19.73 -17.09
N ASN A 234 7.01 -18.71 -17.16
CA ASN A 234 7.87 -18.49 -18.31
C ASN A 234 9.07 -19.47 -18.24
N PRO A 235 9.17 -20.49 -19.11
CA PRO A 235 10.24 -21.49 -19.05
C PRO A 235 11.61 -20.92 -19.41
N ASN A 236 11.63 -19.75 -20.05
CA ASN A 236 12.84 -19.08 -20.52
C ASN A 236 13.26 -17.90 -19.63
N TYR A 237 12.58 -17.70 -18.49
CA TYR A 237 12.91 -16.65 -17.53
C TYR A 237 14.30 -16.87 -16.92
N TRP A 238 15.08 -15.80 -16.77
CA TRP A 238 16.48 -15.86 -16.32
C TRP A 238 16.63 -16.37 -14.88
N ASP A 239 15.65 -16.10 -14.01
CA ASP A 239 15.60 -16.54 -12.60
C ASP A 239 14.50 -17.59 -12.37
N LYS A 240 14.23 -18.43 -13.38
CA LYS A 240 13.16 -19.45 -13.35
C LYS A 240 13.26 -20.44 -12.19
N GLU A 241 14.45 -20.62 -11.63
CA GLU A 241 14.65 -21.46 -10.44
C GLU A 241 13.91 -20.91 -9.21
N LYS A 242 13.65 -19.60 -9.13
CA LYS A 242 12.81 -19.02 -8.06
C LYS A 242 11.31 -19.05 -8.38
N VAL A 243 10.92 -19.47 -9.58
CA VAL A 243 9.50 -19.57 -9.98
C VAL A 243 8.99 -20.98 -9.68
N LYS A 244 8.26 -21.12 -8.57
CA LYS A 244 7.80 -22.42 -8.05
C LYS A 244 6.35 -22.73 -8.38
N ILE A 245 5.55 -21.71 -8.68
CA ILE A 245 4.17 -21.87 -9.14
C ILE A 245 4.19 -22.05 -10.65
N GLU A 246 3.51 -23.08 -11.15
CA GLU A 246 3.47 -23.39 -12.59
C GLU A 246 2.34 -22.63 -13.29
N LYS A 247 1.19 -22.47 -12.60
CA LYS A 247 0.02 -21.75 -13.11
C LYS A 247 -0.61 -20.86 -12.06
N ILE A 248 -1.11 -19.70 -12.47
CA ILE A 248 -1.92 -18.83 -11.62
C ILE A 248 -3.29 -18.65 -12.26
N LYS A 249 -4.34 -18.76 -11.46
CA LYS A 249 -5.73 -18.55 -11.87
C LYS A 249 -6.43 -17.57 -10.93
N LEU A 250 -6.82 -16.41 -11.44
CA LEU A 250 -7.55 -15.38 -10.68
C LEU A 250 -8.95 -15.21 -11.27
N THR A 251 -9.98 -15.50 -10.48
CA THR A 251 -11.38 -15.31 -10.87
C THR A 251 -11.89 -13.95 -10.38
N TYR A 252 -12.73 -13.30 -11.18
CA TYR A 252 -13.29 -12.00 -10.79
C TYR A 252 -14.19 -12.12 -9.55
N TYR A 253 -13.99 -11.19 -8.60
CA TYR A 253 -14.79 -11.08 -7.39
C TYR A 253 -15.20 -9.64 -7.15
N ASP A 254 -16.50 -9.36 -7.17
CA ASP A 254 -17.07 -8.01 -7.05
C ASP A 254 -17.28 -7.55 -5.60
N GLY A 255 -16.97 -8.39 -4.61
CA GLY A 255 -17.14 -8.05 -3.19
C GLY A 255 -18.52 -8.34 -2.61
N SER A 256 -19.51 -8.73 -3.42
CA SER A 256 -20.91 -8.84 -2.99
C SER A 256 -21.19 -10.06 -2.09
N ASP A 257 -20.49 -11.17 -2.32
CA ASP A 257 -20.62 -12.42 -1.55
C ASP A 257 -19.28 -12.77 -0.87
N GLN A 258 -19.05 -12.17 0.30
CA GLN A 258 -17.88 -12.40 1.14
C GLN A 258 -17.65 -13.88 1.48
N GLU A 259 -18.73 -14.65 1.62
CA GLU A 259 -18.66 -16.06 1.99
C GLU A 259 -18.24 -16.95 0.80
N SER A 260 -18.32 -16.44 -0.45
CA SER A 260 -17.87 -17.19 -1.63
C SER A 260 -16.39 -17.56 -1.60
N LEU A 261 -15.55 -16.75 -0.95
CA LEU A 261 -14.11 -17.01 -0.85
C LEU A 261 -13.83 -18.26 -0.03
N ILE A 262 -14.43 -18.35 1.17
CA ILE A 262 -14.23 -19.50 2.05
C ILE A 262 -14.91 -20.77 1.53
N ARG A 263 -16.05 -20.66 0.85
CA ARG A 263 -16.68 -21.81 0.17
C ARG A 263 -15.80 -22.36 -0.95
N SER A 264 -15.19 -21.49 -1.76
CA SER A 264 -14.27 -21.89 -2.84
C SER A 264 -12.95 -22.46 -2.32
N PHE A 265 -12.45 -21.98 -1.19
CA PHE A 265 -11.30 -22.60 -0.52
C PHE A 265 -11.67 -24.00 0.02
N SER A 266 -12.82 -24.12 0.69
CA SER A 266 -13.29 -25.39 1.27
C SER A 266 -13.51 -26.49 0.22
N SER A 267 -13.86 -26.13 -1.01
CA SER A 267 -14.01 -27.07 -2.14
C SER A 267 -12.69 -27.40 -2.85
N GLY A 268 -11.58 -26.76 -2.47
CA GLY A 268 -10.27 -26.88 -3.11
C GLY A 268 -10.11 -26.05 -4.40
N ALA A 269 -11.07 -25.18 -4.73
CA ALA A 269 -10.99 -24.32 -5.90
C ALA A 269 -10.01 -23.15 -5.70
N TYR A 270 -9.86 -22.65 -4.46
CA TYR A 270 -8.89 -21.61 -4.10
C TYR A 270 -7.81 -22.13 -3.16
N THR A 271 -6.61 -21.54 -3.29
CA THR A 271 -5.43 -21.84 -2.48
C THR A 271 -5.35 -20.97 -1.21
N THR A 272 -6.15 -19.91 -1.16
CA THR A 272 -6.27 -19.00 -0.02
C THR A 272 -7.67 -18.40 0.01
N ALA A 273 -8.12 -17.97 1.18
CA ALA A 273 -9.34 -17.19 1.35
C ALA A 273 -9.22 -16.17 2.47
N ARG A 274 -9.48 -14.90 2.14
CA ARG A 274 -9.79 -13.88 3.15
C ARG A 274 -11.11 -14.23 3.85
N LEU A 275 -11.13 -14.08 5.16
CA LEU A 275 -12.31 -14.18 6.00
C LEU A 275 -12.81 -12.79 6.38
N PHE A 276 -14.11 -12.70 6.67
CA PHE A 276 -14.77 -11.46 7.07
C PHE A 276 -15.46 -11.68 8.42
N PRO A 277 -14.89 -11.19 9.53
CA PRO A 277 -15.43 -11.39 10.88
C PRO A 277 -16.84 -10.85 11.09
N SER A 278 -17.25 -9.86 10.27
CA SER A 278 -18.61 -9.32 10.27
C SER A 278 -19.63 -10.17 9.49
N SER A 279 -19.20 -11.22 8.79
CA SER A 279 -20.09 -12.10 8.02
C SER A 279 -20.87 -13.06 8.93
N SER A 280 -22.09 -13.41 8.52
CA SER A 280 -22.99 -14.30 9.26
C SER A 280 -22.40 -15.67 9.57
N ASN A 281 -21.57 -16.21 8.67
CA ASN A 281 -20.99 -17.56 8.79
C ASN A 281 -19.58 -17.58 9.40
N PHE A 282 -19.09 -16.46 9.94
CA PHE A 282 -17.75 -16.42 10.54
C PHE A 282 -17.60 -17.38 11.73
N ALA A 283 -18.64 -17.54 12.56
CA ALA A 283 -18.63 -18.47 13.69
C ALA A 283 -18.40 -19.92 13.25
N SER A 284 -19.11 -20.38 12.21
CA SER A 284 -18.92 -21.72 11.63
C SER A 284 -17.53 -21.88 11.00
N THR A 285 -17.00 -20.83 10.39
CA THR A 285 -15.64 -20.82 9.84
C THR A 285 -14.60 -20.96 10.94
N LEU A 286 -14.79 -20.28 12.07
CA LEU A 286 -13.93 -20.39 13.25
C LEU A 286 -13.97 -21.81 13.84
N GLU A 287 -15.14 -22.43 13.91
CA GLU A 287 -15.28 -23.82 14.36
C GLU A 287 -14.55 -24.81 13.41
N GLN A 288 -14.68 -24.61 12.10
CA GLN A 288 -14.09 -25.49 11.09
C GLN A 288 -12.57 -25.37 10.98
N TYR A 289 -12.05 -24.14 11.01
CA TYR A 289 -10.64 -23.87 10.72
C TYR A 289 -9.81 -23.60 11.97
N GLY A 290 -10.39 -23.08 13.05
CA GLY A 290 -9.74 -22.91 14.34
C GLY A 290 -8.32 -22.36 14.25
N ASP A 291 -7.35 -23.17 14.64
CA ASP A 291 -5.90 -22.89 14.64
C ASP A 291 -5.26 -22.83 13.25
N LYS A 292 -6.05 -22.76 12.17
CA LYS A 292 -5.60 -22.53 10.78
C LYS A 292 -5.97 -21.16 10.25
N ILE A 293 -6.61 -20.33 11.08
CA ILE A 293 -6.84 -18.93 10.78
C ILE A 293 -5.59 -18.15 11.17
N THR A 294 -4.99 -17.50 10.18
CA THR A 294 -3.81 -16.64 10.33
C THR A 294 -4.18 -15.22 9.93
N TYR A 295 -3.32 -14.24 10.21
CA TYR A 295 -3.57 -12.84 9.86
C TYR A 295 -2.53 -12.38 8.86
N SER A 296 -2.97 -11.77 7.75
CA SER A 296 -2.03 -11.22 6.76
C SER A 296 -1.16 -10.13 7.40
N PRO A 297 0.09 -9.92 6.92
CA PRO A 297 0.88 -8.76 7.35
C PRO A 297 0.14 -7.44 7.07
N GLN A 298 0.50 -6.39 7.79
CA GLN A 298 0.17 -5.02 7.42
C GLN A 298 0.91 -4.65 6.13
N ASP A 299 0.27 -3.88 5.25
CA ASP A 299 0.95 -3.31 4.09
C ASP A 299 1.62 -1.96 4.42
N SER A 300 1.95 -1.16 3.42
CA SER A 300 2.56 0.16 3.59
C SER A 300 1.56 1.31 3.72
N SER A 301 0.26 1.05 3.64
CA SER A 301 -0.74 2.12 3.74
C SER A 301 -0.84 2.66 5.17
N SER A 302 -1.08 3.95 5.28
CA SER A 302 -1.40 4.63 6.54
C SER A 302 -2.71 5.38 6.34
N TYR A 303 -3.76 4.91 7.01
CA TYR A 303 -5.03 5.63 7.12
C TYR A 303 -5.00 6.56 8.32
N TYR A 304 -5.65 7.71 8.18
CA TYR A 304 -5.66 8.75 9.19
C TYR A 304 -6.83 9.71 9.04
N PHE A 305 -7.27 10.29 10.16
CA PHE A 305 -8.14 11.46 10.15
C PHE A 305 -7.31 12.75 10.05
N THR A 306 -7.81 13.75 9.34
CA THR A 306 -7.25 15.12 9.36
C THR A 306 -8.27 16.12 9.90
N PHE A 307 -7.80 17.10 10.67
CA PHE A 307 -8.61 18.26 11.07
C PHE A 307 -8.64 19.30 9.96
N ASN A 308 -9.82 19.63 9.44
CA ASN A 308 -10.04 20.74 8.52
C ASN A 308 -10.05 22.08 9.28
N VAL A 309 -8.90 22.45 9.83
CA VAL A 309 -8.71 23.61 10.72
C VAL A 309 -9.06 24.96 10.07
N ASN A 310 -9.20 24.99 8.74
CA ASN A 310 -9.61 26.17 7.98
C ASN A 310 -10.74 25.86 7.00
N ARG A 311 -11.74 25.09 7.45
CA ARG A 311 -12.97 24.82 6.70
C ARG A 311 -13.62 26.10 6.18
N GLN A 312 -14.04 26.09 4.90
CA GLN A 312 -14.53 27.28 4.18
C GLN A 312 -15.99 27.16 3.71
N SER A 313 -16.57 25.96 3.75
CA SER A 313 -17.95 25.67 3.37
C SER A 313 -18.65 24.86 4.46
N TYR A 314 -19.97 25.00 4.53
CA TYR A 314 -20.85 24.37 5.53
C TYR A 314 -22.19 23.98 4.87
N ASN A 315 -22.15 23.44 3.65
CA ASN A 315 -23.34 22.95 2.94
C ASN A 315 -23.75 21.56 3.43
N LYS A 316 -22.79 20.79 3.96
CA LYS A 316 -22.97 19.48 4.60
C LYS A 316 -22.52 19.57 6.07
N THR A 317 -23.40 20.05 6.94
CA THR A 317 -23.10 20.34 8.35
C THR A 317 -24.26 20.00 9.28
N ALA A 318 -23.98 19.48 10.46
CA ALA A 318 -24.96 19.37 11.55
C ALA A 318 -25.11 20.68 12.36
N LYS A 319 -24.13 21.58 12.26
CA LYS A 319 -24.14 22.88 12.97
C LYS A 319 -25.30 23.76 12.53
N THR A 320 -26.01 24.35 13.49
CA THR A 320 -27.22 25.15 13.29
C THR A 320 -26.98 26.65 13.43
N SER A 321 -25.79 27.10 13.86
CA SER A 321 -25.48 28.52 14.06
C SER A 321 -24.06 28.90 13.63
N GLU A 322 -23.84 30.18 13.34
CA GLU A 322 -22.50 30.74 13.08
C GLU A 322 -21.58 30.65 14.31
N GLU A 323 -22.16 30.69 15.51
CA GLU A 323 -21.43 30.53 16.77
C GLU A 323 -20.82 29.13 16.88
N GLN A 324 -21.57 28.08 16.54
CA GLN A 324 -21.03 26.71 16.50
C GLN A 324 -19.91 26.57 15.47
N LYS A 325 -20.05 27.18 14.29
CA LYS A 325 -19.00 27.16 13.24
C LYS A 325 -17.73 27.85 13.72
N THR A 326 -17.86 29.04 14.32
CA THR A 326 -16.72 29.81 14.82
C THR A 326 -16.05 29.12 16.02
N SER A 327 -16.84 28.61 16.96
CA SER A 327 -16.36 27.85 18.13
C SER A 327 -15.61 26.60 17.71
N THR A 328 -16.17 25.83 16.76
CA THR A 328 -15.53 24.63 16.22
C THR A 328 -14.20 24.95 15.54
N LYS A 329 -14.15 26.02 14.73
CA LYS A 329 -12.91 26.46 14.09
C LYS A 329 -11.84 26.82 15.12
N GLU A 330 -12.17 27.59 16.15
CA GLU A 330 -11.20 27.98 17.18
C GLU A 330 -10.74 26.78 18.01
N ALA A 331 -11.64 25.84 18.33
CA ALA A 331 -11.29 24.59 18.99
C ALA A 331 -10.32 23.74 18.15
N MET A 332 -10.58 23.55 16.85
CA MET A 332 -9.69 22.78 15.98
C MET A 332 -8.31 23.43 15.79
N LEU A 333 -8.20 24.76 15.92
CA LEU A 333 -6.90 25.45 15.90
C LEU A 333 -6.10 25.25 17.19
N ASN A 334 -6.74 24.96 18.31
CA ASN A 334 -6.08 24.67 19.58
C ASN A 334 -5.42 23.27 19.57
N LYS A 335 -4.12 23.22 19.83
CA LYS A 335 -3.33 21.98 19.83
C LYS A 335 -3.78 21.00 20.92
N ASP A 336 -4.04 21.48 22.13
CA ASP A 336 -4.45 20.63 23.26
C ASP A 336 -5.84 20.00 22.99
N PHE A 337 -6.75 20.71 22.30
CA PHE A 337 -8.02 20.15 21.85
C PHE A 337 -7.82 19.00 20.86
N ARG A 338 -6.99 19.19 19.82
CA ARG A 338 -6.68 18.11 18.86
C ARG A 338 -6.01 16.91 19.55
N GLN A 339 -5.10 17.15 20.49
CA GLN A 339 -4.49 16.09 21.28
C GLN A 339 -5.52 15.36 22.14
N ALA A 340 -6.47 16.07 22.75
CA ALA A 340 -7.54 15.45 23.53
C ALA A 340 -8.38 14.48 22.69
N ILE A 341 -8.77 14.87 21.48
CA ILE A 341 -9.47 13.97 20.54
C ILE A 341 -8.59 12.77 20.18
N ASN A 342 -7.30 12.98 19.91
CA ASN A 342 -6.37 11.93 19.52
C ASN A 342 -6.15 10.89 20.64
N PHE A 343 -6.00 11.34 21.89
CA PHE A 343 -5.90 10.49 23.07
C PHE A 343 -7.23 9.82 23.44
N ALA A 344 -8.38 10.43 23.12
CA ALA A 344 -9.70 9.84 23.38
C ALA A 344 -10.11 8.78 22.34
N PHE A 345 -9.39 8.68 21.22
CA PHE A 345 -9.73 7.77 20.15
C PHE A 345 -9.21 6.35 20.43
N ASN A 346 -10.13 5.44 20.75
CA ASN A 346 -9.85 4.00 20.86
C ASN A 346 -9.76 3.38 19.45
N ARG A 347 -8.53 3.19 18.99
CA ARG A 347 -8.22 2.61 17.68
C ARG A 347 -8.47 1.12 17.66
N HIS A 348 -8.30 0.43 18.80
CA HIS A 348 -8.62 -1.00 18.90
C HIS A 348 -10.09 -1.26 18.56
N SER A 349 -11.03 -0.60 19.25
CA SER A 349 -12.47 -0.75 18.98
C SER A 349 -12.86 -0.34 17.56
N TYR A 350 -12.21 0.69 17.01
CA TYR A 350 -12.39 1.11 15.62
C TYR A 350 -11.89 0.06 14.62
N ALA A 351 -10.71 -0.50 14.85
CA ALA A 351 -10.10 -1.52 14.01
C ALA A 351 -10.86 -2.85 14.07
N ALA A 352 -11.44 -3.19 15.23
CA ALA A 352 -12.28 -4.36 15.43
C ALA A 352 -13.50 -4.38 14.51
N GLN A 353 -14.00 -3.23 14.06
CA GLN A 353 -15.12 -3.17 13.11
C GLN A 353 -14.76 -3.74 11.73
N LEU A 354 -13.47 -3.81 11.38
CA LEU A 354 -13.01 -4.36 10.10
C LEU A 354 -12.58 -5.84 10.23
N ASN A 355 -11.70 -6.15 11.18
CA ASN A 355 -11.05 -7.46 11.29
C ASN A 355 -11.45 -8.24 12.56
N GLY A 356 -12.51 -7.83 13.26
CA GLY A 356 -12.94 -8.43 14.52
C GLY A 356 -11.96 -8.15 15.67
N GLU A 357 -12.32 -8.59 16.88
CA GLU A 357 -11.54 -8.35 18.11
C GLU A 357 -10.10 -8.88 17.97
N ASP A 358 -9.93 -10.13 17.54
CA ASP A 358 -8.63 -10.79 17.41
C ASP A 358 -7.73 -10.14 16.33
N GLY A 359 -8.34 -9.50 15.33
CA GLY A 359 -7.65 -8.82 14.23
C GLY A 359 -7.48 -7.32 14.41
N ALA A 360 -8.09 -6.73 15.45
CA ALA A 360 -8.14 -5.28 15.65
C ALA A 360 -6.74 -4.67 15.72
N ASP A 361 -5.90 -5.19 16.63
CA ASP A 361 -4.54 -4.69 16.80
C ASP A 361 -3.70 -4.89 15.55
N LYS A 362 -3.96 -5.92 14.74
CA LYS A 362 -3.14 -6.29 13.57
C LYS A 362 -3.13 -5.27 12.44
N ILE A 363 -3.96 -4.23 12.52
CA ILE A 363 -3.96 -3.14 11.54
C ILE A 363 -3.63 -1.78 12.15
N ILE A 364 -3.45 -1.66 13.46
CA ILE A 364 -3.26 -0.35 14.10
C ILE A 364 -1.96 0.31 13.62
N ARG A 365 -2.08 1.60 13.28
CA ARG A 365 -0.98 2.51 12.93
C ARG A 365 -0.95 3.67 13.91
N ASN A 366 0.22 3.96 14.47
CA ASN A 366 0.40 5.08 15.42
C ASN A 366 1.13 6.29 14.81
N SER A 367 1.70 6.14 13.62
CA SER A 367 2.42 7.19 12.91
C SER A 367 2.01 7.22 11.44
N LEU A 368 2.32 8.34 10.77
CA LEU A 368 2.05 8.45 9.33
C LEU A 368 3.05 7.58 8.55
N VAL A 369 4.33 7.65 8.90
CA VAL A 369 5.34 6.69 8.43
C VAL A 369 5.17 5.40 9.25
N PRO A 370 5.02 4.22 8.63
CA PRO A 370 5.00 2.93 9.32
C PRO A 370 6.23 2.71 10.20
N ASP A 371 6.08 1.96 11.30
CA ASP A 371 7.21 1.74 12.22
C ASP A 371 8.40 1.14 11.49
N ASN A 372 8.14 0.11 10.69
CA ASN A 372 9.12 -0.75 10.05
C ASN A 372 9.45 -0.37 8.60
N PHE A 373 9.10 0.87 8.18
CA PHE A 373 9.26 1.32 6.79
C PHE A 373 10.73 1.42 6.36
N VAL A 374 11.55 2.02 7.22
CA VAL A 374 13.00 2.15 7.09
C VAL A 374 13.64 1.95 8.47
N GLN A 375 14.96 1.76 8.49
CA GLN A 375 15.73 1.60 9.73
C GLN A 375 16.98 2.48 9.72
N ALA A 376 17.42 2.87 10.91
CA ALA A 376 18.63 3.65 11.16
C ALA A 376 19.25 3.19 12.48
N GLY A 377 20.58 2.98 12.53
CA GLY A 377 21.27 2.54 13.75
C GLY A 377 20.77 1.20 14.33
N GLY A 378 20.27 0.30 13.47
CA GLY A 378 19.67 -0.97 13.89
C GLY A 378 18.29 -0.85 14.58
N LYS A 379 17.64 0.31 14.48
CA LYS A 379 16.29 0.57 15.00
C LYS A 379 15.33 0.88 13.86
N ASN A 380 14.09 0.47 14.03
CA ASN A 380 12.99 0.84 13.14
C ASN A 380 12.68 2.34 13.26
N PHE A 381 12.23 2.97 12.17
CA PHE A 381 11.90 4.40 12.13
C PHE A 381 10.94 4.84 13.24
N GLY A 382 9.90 4.05 13.52
CA GLY A 382 8.93 4.34 14.58
C GLY A 382 9.59 4.47 15.96
N GLN A 383 10.61 3.65 16.25
CA GLN A 383 11.35 3.72 17.53
C GLN A 383 12.20 4.98 17.63
N ILE A 384 12.77 5.44 16.51
CA ILE A 384 13.55 6.68 16.44
C ILE A 384 12.61 7.88 16.62
N ALA A 385 11.48 7.90 15.93
CA ALA A 385 10.47 8.95 16.06
C ALA A 385 9.86 9.02 17.47
N GLN A 386 9.65 7.87 18.11
CA GLN A 386 9.19 7.80 19.50
C GLN A 386 10.21 8.46 20.46
N ALA A 387 11.50 8.25 20.26
CA ALA A 387 12.54 8.85 21.09
C ALA A 387 12.59 10.39 20.96
N GLU A 388 12.18 10.93 19.83
CA GLU A 388 12.02 12.38 19.62
C GLU A 388 10.71 12.90 20.20
N LEU A 389 9.62 12.12 20.13
CA LEU A 389 8.29 12.52 20.57
C LEU A 389 8.22 12.84 22.06
N VAL A 390 8.93 12.10 22.91
CA VAL A 390 8.95 12.33 24.37
C VAL A 390 9.48 13.72 24.76
N ASN A 391 10.21 14.38 23.87
CA ASN A 391 10.75 15.73 24.10
C ASN A 391 9.68 16.83 24.01
N TYR A 392 8.47 16.53 23.51
CA TYR A 392 7.36 17.48 23.41
C TYR A 392 6.51 17.60 24.69
N GLY A 393 6.75 16.76 25.70
CA GLY A 393 6.14 16.88 27.02
C GLY A 393 5.66 15.57 27.62
N ASP A 394 5.27 15.62 28.89
CA ASP A 394 4.90 14.47 29.70
C ASP A 394 3.69 13.69 29.15
N GLN A 395 2.82 14.33 28.38
CA GLN A 395 1.71 13.68 27.70
C GLN A 395 2.17 12.55 26.75
N TRP A 396 3.41 12.61 26.26
CA TRP A 396 3.96 11.59 25.36
C TRP A 396 4.75 10.48 26.07
N LYS A 397 4.99 10.58 27.38
CA LYS A 397 5.64 9.50 28.15
C LYS A 397 4.81 8.22 28.06
N GLY A 398 5.46 7.11 27.70
CA GLY A 398 4.82 5.79 27.56
C GLY A 398 4.00 5.60 26.27
N VAL A 399 3.96 6.59 25.37
CA VAL A 399 3.39 6.41 24.02
C VAL A 399 4.44 5.74 23.14
N GLU A 400 4.03 4.71 22.40
CA GLU A 400 4.88 3.93 21.51
C GLU A 400 4.43 4.08 20.05
N LEU A 401 5.32 4.43 19.14
CA LEU A 401 4.99 4.56 17.71
C LEU A 401 5.21 3.25 16.93
N VAL A 402 5.04 2.11 17.61
CA VAL A 402 5.11 0.78 16.99
C VAL A 402 3.76 0.43 16.41
N ASP A 403 3.73 -0.23 15.25
CA ASP A 403 2.49 -0.73 14.69
C ASP A 403 1.97 -1.91 15.51
N GLY A 404 0.67 -2.19 15.41
CA GLY A 404 0.10 -3.36 16.08
C GLY A 404 -0.35 -3.14 17.53
N LYS A 405 -0.33 -1.90 18.04
CA LYS A 405 -0.63 -1.58 19.45
C LYS A 405 -1.31 -0.23 19.59
N ASP A 406 -2.44 -0.12 20.26
CA ASP A 406 -3.05 1.19 20.54
C ASP A 406 -2.39 1.91 21.73
N SER A 407 -1.20 2.49 21.52
CA SER A 407 -0.47 3.17 22.60
C SER A 407 -0.86 4.65 22.78
N ILE A 408 -1.52 5.22 21.77
CA ILE A 408 -1.96 6.62 21.78
C ILE A 408 -3.26 6.73 22.57
N TYR A 409 -4.20 5.78 22.46
CA TYR A 409 -5.42 5.84 23.26
C TYR A 409 -5.13 5.87 24.76
N ASN A 410 -5.55 6.96 25.42
CA ASN A 410 -5.37 7.15 26.86
C ASN A 410 -6.42 8.15 27.39
N PRO A 411 -7.52 7.67 27.99
CA PRO A 411 -8.59 8.53 28.52
C PRO A 411 -8.14 9.59 29.53
N ASP A 412 -7.15 9.29 30.37
CA ASP A 412 -6.67 10.23 31.39
C ASP A 412 -5.89 11.38 30.75
N LYS A 413 -4.99 11.07 29.80
CA LYS A 413 -4.28 12.09 29.01
C LYS A 413 -5.26 12.90 28.15
N ALA A 414 -6.30 12.25 27.61
CA ALA A 414 -7.33 12.93 26.84
C ALA A 414 -8.06 13.98 27.67
N LYS A 415 -8.52 13.61 28.88
CA LYS A 415 -9.18 14.52 29.82
C LYS A 415 -8.25 15.65 30.26
N ALA A 416 -7.00 15.36 30.60
CA ALA A 416 -6.03 16.38 30.99
C ALA A 416 -5.74 17.39 29.86
N ALA A 417 -5.56 16.92 28.62
CA ALA A 417 -5.42 17.80 27.46
C ALA A 417 -6.69 18.62 27.21
N PHE A 418 -7.86 18.00 27.36
CA PHE A 418 -9.14 18.68 27.18
C PHE A 418 -9.39 19.77 28.23
N GLU A 419 -9.08 19.53 29.50
CA GLU A 419 -9.20 20.54 30.56
C GLU A 419 -8.37 21.80 30.25
N LYS A 420 -7.13 21.60 29.80
CA LYS A 420 -6.25 22.69 29.36
C LYS A 420 -6.82 23.43 28.16
N ALA A 421 -7.32 22.69 27.15
CA ALA A 421 -7.94 23.26 25.97
C ALA A 421 -9.20 24.05 26.31
N LYS A 422 -10.12 23.47 27.10
CA LYS A 422 -11.39 24.07 27.50
C LYS A 422 -11.18 25.40 28.20
N LYS A 423 -10.25 25.48 29.15
CA LYS A 423 -9.92 26.73 29.84
C LYS A 423 -9.42 27.84 28.89
N ASP A 424 -8.54 27.50 27.94
CA ASP A 424 -8.06 28.46 26.93
C ASP A 424 -9.20 28.89 25.99
N LEU A 425 -10.01 27.94 25.53
CA LEU A 425 -11.10 28.16 24.58
C LEU A 425 -12.24 28.99 25.19
N GLU A 426 -12.68 28.70 26.42
CA GLU A 426 -13.67 29.50 27.14
C GLU A 426 -13.19 30.95 27.31
N SER A 427 -11.89 31.16 27.58
CA SER A 427 -11.32 32.51 27.68
C SER A 427 -11.35 33.29 26.35
N LYS A 428 -11.53 32.58 25.23
CA LYS A 428 -11.68 33.14 23.87
C LYS A 428 -13.16 33.21 23.43
N GLY A 429 -14.10 32.91 24.33
CA GLY A 429 -15.53 32.95 24.04
C GLY A 429 -16.04 31.76 23.22
N VAL A 430 -15.34 30.63 23.25
CA VAL A 430 -15.79 29.40 22.58
C VAL A 430 -16.92 28.75 23.37
N SER A 431 -17.99 28.40 22.67
CA SER A 431 -19.16 27.73 23.22
C SER A 431 -19.09 26.22 23.02
N PHE A 432 -19.47 25.47 24.05
CA PHE A 432 -19.56 24.02 24.07
C PHE A 432 -21.03 23.56 24.00
N PRO A 433 -21.33 22.37 23.43
CA PRO A 433 -20.39 21.40 22.89
C PRO A 433 -19.78 21.81 21.54
N ILE A 434 -18.56 21.34 21.28
CA ILE A 434 -17.92 21.42 19.96
C ILE A 434 -18.44 20.30 19.07
N HIS A 435 -19.03 20.67 17.94
CA HIS A 435 -19.60 19.74 16.96
C HIS A 435 -18.59 19.46 15.84
N LEU A 436 -18.22 18.20 15.63
CA LEU A 436 -17.28 17.77 14.57
C LEU A 436 -18.00 16.90 13.54
N ASP A 437 -18.19 17.45 12.34
CA ASP A 437 -18.82 16.76 11.21
C ASP A 437 -17.86 15.74 10.58
N VAL A 438 -18.28 14.47 10.54
CA VAL A 438 -17.54 13.33 9.93
C VAL A 438 -18.40 12.71 8.83
N PRO A 439 -18.08 12.89 7.54
CA PRO A 439 -18.85 12.30 6.45
C PRO A 439 -18.57 10.80 6.30
N VAL A 440 -19.62 10.02 6.05
CA VAL A 440 -19.52 8.58 5.81
C VAL A 440 -20.48 8.15 4.70
N GLU A 441 -20.08 7.15 3.92
CA GLU A 441 -20.93 6.56 2.90
C GLU A 441 -21.96 5.68 3.59
N GLN A 442 -23.25 5.98 3.41
CA GLN A 442 -24.34 5.31 4.13
C GLN A 442 -24.47 3.81 3.80
N THR A 443 -23.97 3.38 2.64
CA THR A 443 -24.00 1.99 2.18
C THR A 443 -22.77 1.19 2.59
N ASP A 444 -21.69 1.84 3.01
CA ASP A 444 -20.51 1.18 3.56
C ASP A 444 -20.72 0.90 5.05
N THR A 445 -21.27 -0.29 5.32
CA THR A 445 -21.58 -0.73 6.70
C THR A 445 -20.37 -0.70 7.63
N ILE A 446 -19.17 -1.03 7.14
CA ILE A 446 -17.95 -1.04 7.95
C ILE A 446 -17.53 0.40 8.26
N ALA A 447 -17.52 1.29 7.28
CA ALA A 447 -17.19 2.70 7.51
C ALA A 447 -18.17 3.38 8.47
N VAL A 448 -19.47 3.05 8.41
CA VAL A 448 -20.48 3.54 9.36
C VAL A 448 -20.21 3.02 10.78
N GLN A 449 -19.93 1.72 10.94
CA GLN A 449 -19.57 1.13 12.24
C GLN A 449 -18.30 1.75 12.82
N GLN A 450 -17.27 1.93 11.99
CA GLN A 450 -16.03 2.61 12.35
C GLN A 450 -16.27 4.05 12.81
N SER A 451 -17.06 4.82 12.05
CA SER A 451 -17.39 6.21 12.40
C SER A 451 -18.17 6.32 13.71
N ASN A 452 -19.08 5.38 13.97
CA ASN A 452 -19.81 5.30 15.24
C ASN A 452 -18.90 4.86 16.40
N SER A 453 -17.97 3.93 16.18
CA SER A 453 -16.95 3.57 17.18
C SER A 453 -16.05 4.75 17.52
N PHE A 454 -15.64 5.54 16.52
CA PHE A 454 -14.91 6.80 16.73
C PHE A 454 -15.74 7.77 17.59
N LYS A 455 -16.99 8.04 17.19
CA LYS A 455 -17.94 8.86 17.96
C LYS A 455 -18.03 8.41 19.42
N GLN A 456 -18.32 7.13 19.66
CA GLN A 456 -18.47 6.58 21.00
C GLN A 456 -17.20 6.75 21.84
N SER A 457 -16.03 6.54 21.25
CA SER A 457 -14.74 6.69 21.95
C SER A 457 -14.54 8.11 22.47
N ILE A 458 -14.79 9.11 21.62
CA ILE A 458 -14.62 10.53 21.97
C ILE A 458 -15.66 10.96 23.00
N GLU A 459 -16.95 10.71 22.73
CA GLU A 459 -18.05 11.21 23.57
C GLU A 459 -18.08 10.56 24.95
N SER A 460 -17.74 9.28 25.06
CA SER A 460 -17.65 8.61 26.37
C SER A 460 -16.44 9.06 27.19
N THR A 461 -15.35 9.47 26.53
CA THR A 461 -14.12 9.90 27.20
C THR A 461 -14.20 11.37 27.65
N LEU A 462 -14.69 12.25 26.77
CA LEU A 462 -14.69 13.70 26.98
C LEU A 462 -16.05 14.27 27.41
N GLY A 463 -17.13 13.51 27.30
CA GLY A 463 -18.51 13.94 27.58
C GLY A 463 -19.18 14.61 26.37
N ALA A 464 -20.41 14.20 26.06
CA ALA A 464 -21.19 14.74 24.94
C ALA A 464 -21.62 16.20 25.15
N GLU A 465 -21.62 16.68 26.40
CA GLU A 465 -21.78 18.10 26.75
C GLU A 465 -20.58 18.96 26.33
N ASN A 466 -19.46 18.33 26.03
CA ASN A 466 -18.21 18.98 25.65
C ASN A 466 -17.91 18.78 24.16
N VAL A 467 -17.97 17.55 23.66
CA VAL A 467 -17.65 17.25 22.25
C VAL A 467 -18.70 16.33 21.68
N VAL A 468 -19.22 16.66 20.50
CA VAL A 468 -20.17 15.85 19.75
C VAL A 468 -19.55 15.51 18.40
N ILE A 469 -19.51 14.22 18.06
CA ILE A 469 -19.13 13.75 16.72
C ILE A 469 -20.41 13.54 15.91
N ASP A 470 -20.60 14.36 14.89
CA ASP A 470 -21.75 14.32 13.99
C ASP A 470 -21.41 13.44 12.78
N VAL A 471 -21.85 12.17 12.81
CA VAL A 471 -21.66 11.22 11.70
C VAL A 471 -22.66 11.55 10.59
N LEU A 472 -22.18 12.16 9.52
CA LEU A 472 -22.98 12.57 8.37
C LEU A 472 -23.05 11.45 7.34
N GLN A 473 -24.10 10.63 7.42
CA GLN A 473 -24.36 9.60 6.40
C GLN A 473 -24.86 10.23 5.11
N MET A 474 -24.24 9.88 3.98
CA MET A 474 -24.60 10.39 2.65
C MET A 474 -24.34 9.35 1.57
N THR A 475 -24.79 9.62 0.34
CA THR A 475 -24.47 8.75 -0.81
C THR A 475 -22.97 8.79 -1.14
N ASP A 476 -22.44 7.74 -1.77
CA ASP A 476 -21.04 7.67 -2.21
C ASP A 476 -20.64 8.92 -3.02
N ASN A 477 -21.41 9.25 -4.05
CA ASN A 477 -21.12 10.42 -4.88
C ASN A 477 -21.10 11.76 -4.11
N GLU A 478 -21.98 11.94 -3.13
CA GLU A 478 -21.96 13.14 -2.28
C GLU A 478 -20.71 13.21 -1.41
N LYS A 479 -20.33 12.10 -0.78
CA LYS A 479 -19.12 12.00 0.04
C LYS A 479 -17.88 12.28 -0.80
N GLU A 480 -17.75 11.60 -1.94
CA GLU A 480 -16.58 11.72 -2.81
C GLU A 480 -16.41 13.15 -3.32
N THR A 481 -17.51 13.84 -3.65
CA THR A 481 -17.50 15.26 -4.10
C THR A 481 -16.86 16.20 -3.07
N ILE A 482 -17.13 16.00 -1.77
CA ILE A 482 -16.57 16.84 -0.70
C ILE A 482 -15.25 16.29 -0.12
N THR A 483 -14.86 15.06 -0.47
CA THR A 483 -13.66 14.39 0.02
C THR A 483 -12.64 14.13 -1.10
N SER A 484 -12.57 12.92 -1.67
CA SER A 484 -11.49 12.50 -2.57
C SER A 484 -11.44 13.33 -3.87
N GLN A 485 -12.60 13.73 -4.41
CA GLN A 485 -12.72 14.47 -5.67
C GLN A 485 -12.53 15.97 -5.48
N ALA A 486 -12.67 16.49 -4.26
CA ALA A 486 -12.41 17.88 -3.92
C ALA A 486 -10.94 18.25 -4.19
N ARG A 487 -10.72 19.12 -5.18
CA ARG A 487 -9.39 19.54 -5.67
C ARG A 487 -8.85 20.75 -4.93
N VAL A 488 -9.72 21.57 -4.34
CA VAL A 488 -9.34 22.79 -3.60
C VAL A 488 -9.96 22.81 -2.20
N PRO A 489 -9.36 23.54 -1.24
CA PRO A 489 -9.86 23.65 0.14
C PRO A 489 -11.34 24.04 0.28
N SER A 490 -11.85 24.94 -0.56
CA SER A 490 -13.24 25.40 -0.48
C SER A 490 -14.29 24.31 -0.75
N GLN A 491 -13.90 23.23 -1.42
CA GLN A 491 -14.76 22.07 -1.71
C GLN A 491 -14.75 21.04 -0.57
N LYS A 492 -13.84 21.15 0.40
CA LYS A 492 -13.69 20.21 1.52
C LYS A 492 -14.65 20.60 2.65
N ASP A 493 -15.84 20.02 2.62
CA ASP A 493 -16.97 20.41 3.48
C ASP A 493 -17.21 19.42 4.63
N TYR A 494 -16.25 19.33 5.55
CA TYR A 494 -16.25 18.47 6.74
C TYR A 494 -15.27 19.04 7.78
N ASP A 495 -15.37 18.64 9.06
CA ASP A 495 -14.36 19.00 10.06
C ASP A 495 -13.28 17.92 10.20
N LEU A 496 -13.70 16.66 10.13
CA LEU A 496 -12.83 15.50 10.18
C LEU A 496 -13.16 14.57 9.02
N ASN A 497 -12.14 14.07 8.33
CA ASN A 497 -12.32 13.03 7.32
C ASN A 497 -11.16 12.04 7.38
N SER A 498 -11.48 10.77 7.20
CA SER A 498 -10.50 9.69 7.06
C SER A 498 -10.02 9.60 5.62
N THR A 499 -8.71 9.44 5.42
CA THR A 499 -8.09 9.18 4.11
C THR A 499 -6.87 8.30 4.30
N GLY A 500 -6.35 7.73 3.21
CA GLY A 500 -5.13 6.91 3.23
C GLY A 500 -3.99 7.52 2.43
N TRP A 501 -2.79 7.09 2.76
CA TRP A 501 -1.59 7.32 1.95
C TRP A 501 -0.73 6.07 1.90
N ALA A 502 -0.16 5.76 0.74
CA ALA A 502 0.85 4.71 0.56
C ALA A 502 2.10 5.35 -0.09
N PRO A 503 3.31 4.88 0.23
CA PRO A 503 4.53 5.51 -0.23
C PRO A 503 4.81 5.16 -1.69
N SER A 504 5.39 6.10 -2.41
CA SER A 504 5.80 5.90 -3.81
C SER A 504 7.27 5.48 -3.94
N TYR A 505 8.08 5.70 -2.90
CA TYR A 505 9.52 5.35 -2.85
C TYR A 505 9.97 5.16 -1.39
N GLN A 506 11.09 4.46 -1.19
CA GLN A 506 11.54 3.99 0.13
C GLN A 506 12.30 5.08 0.92
N ASP A 507 11.61 6.14 1.29
CA ASP A 507 12.13 7.21 2.15
C ASP A 507 10.99 7.86 2.96
N PRO A 508 11.18 8.22 4.25
CA PRO A 508 10.15 8.87 5.06
C PRO A 508 9.54 10.12 4.41
N ALA A 509 10.28 10.83 3.55
CA ALA A 509 9.77 11.93 2.74
C ALA A 509 8.51 11.55 1.94
N SER A 510 8.43 10.30 1.48
CA SER A 510 7.28 9.81 0.70
C SER A 510 5.98 9.83 1.49
N TYR A 511 6.02 9.92 2.81
CA TYR A 511 4.87 10.16 3.68
C TYR A 511 4.83 11.59 4.19
N LEU A 512 5.95 12.08 4.74
CA LEU A 512 5.98 13.32 5.51
C LEU A 512 5.83 14.57 4.64
N ASN A 513 6.29 14.54 3.38
CA ASN A 513 6.21 15.70 2.49
C ASN A 513 4.79 15.98 1.98
N ILE A 514 3.84 15.07 2.17
CA ILE A 514 2.43 15.38 1.86
C ILE A 514 1.88 16.50 2.74
N MET A 515 2.49 16.71 3.91
CA MET A 515 2.16 17.77 4.87
C MET A 515 3.07 19.00 4.76
N ASP A 516 3.92 19.10 3.74
CA ASP A 516 4.71 20.31 3.47
C ASP A 516 3.75 21.50 3.19
N PRO A 517 3.81 22.60 3.97
CA PRO A 517 2.91 23.75 3.77
C PRO A 517 3.07 24.48 2.41
N LYS A 518 4.21 24.30 1.73
CA LYS A 518 4.48 24.90 0.41
C LYS A 518 4.04 23.97 -0.74
N SER A 519 4.33 22.68 -0.63
CA SER A 519 4.22 21.74 -1.77
C SER A 519 3.29 20.54 -1.51
N GLY A 520 2.97 20.24 -0.26
CA GLY A 520 2.36 18.99 0.17
C GLY A 520 0.92 18.78 -0.29
N SER A 521 0.62 17.60 -0.84
CA SER A 521 -0.69 17.26 -1.38
C SER A 521 -1.81 17.27 -0.34
N ALA A 522 -1.50 17.03 0.94
CA ALA A 522 -2.47 16.87 2.00
C ALA A 522 -2.91 18.20 2.66
N MET A 523 -2.23 19.31 2.39
CA MET A 523 -2.59 20.63 2.95
C MET A 523 -4.04 21.03 2.68
N LYS A 524 -4.60 20.61 1.54
CA LYS A 524 -6.00 20.84 1.19
C LYS A 524 -6.98 20.18 2.17
N HIS A 525 -6.61 19.06 2.80
CA HIS A 525 -7.45 18.39 3.80
C HIS A 525 -7.52 19.16 5.12
N LEU A 526 -6.56 20.05 5.38
CA LEU A 526 -6.58 21.00 6.50
C LEU A 526 -7.31 22.30 6.16
N GLY A 527 -7.88 22.44 4.96
CA GLY A 527 -8.48 23.70 4.52
C GLY A 527 -7.45 24.77 4.11
N ILE A 528 -6.18 24.37 3.89
CA ILE A 528 -5.08 25.29 3.59
C ILE A 528 -4.81 25.30 2.08
N THR A 529 -4.90 26.49 1.50
CA THR A 529 -4.45 26.81 0.15
C THR A 529 -2.97 27.17 0.19
N LYS A 530 -2.15 26.35 -0.49
CA LYS A 530 -0.70 26.53 -0.57
C LYS A 530 -0.34 27.98 -0.95
N GLY A 531 0.52 28.58 -0.13
CA GLY A 531 1.01 29.96 -0.34
C GLY A 531 0.05 31.10 -0.01
N LYS A 532 -1.23 30.83 0.35
CA LYS A 532 -2.23 31.88 0.64
C LYS A 532 -2.56 32.02 2.13
N ASP A 533 -2.83 30.92 2.84
CA ASP A 533 -3.33 30.95 4.22
C ASP A 533 -2.22 31.10 5.29
N LYS A 534 -1.37 32.11 5.13
CA LYS A 534 -0.14 32.31 5.94
C LYS A 534 -0.42 32.38 7.45
N ASP A 535 -1.51 33.04 7.85
CA ASP A 535 -1.84 33.21 9.27
C ASP A 535 -2.20 31.87 9.94
N VAL A 536 -2.93 31.02 9.23
CA VAL A 536 -3.26 29.67 9.71
C VAL A 536 -2.01 28.81 9.77
N VAL A 537 -1.16 28.87 8.74
CA VAL A 537 0.14 28.16 8.71
C VAL A 537 1.01 28.54 9.90
N ALA A 538 1.11 29.84 10.21
CA ALA A 538 1.87 30.34 11.35
C ALA A 538 1.24 29.91 12.69
N LYS A 539 -0.08 30.04 12.86
CA LYS A 539 -0.79 29.64 14.09
C LYS A 539 -0.61 28.16 14.41
N LEU A 540 -0.48 27.31 13.39
CA LEU A 540 -0.25 25.87 13.53
C LEU A 540 1.23 25.49 13.70
N GLY A 541 2.16 26.43 13.54
CA GLY A 541 3.60 26.14 13.59
C GLY A 541 4.13 25.35 12.40
N LEU A 542 3.42 25.32 11.26
CA LEU A 542 3.81 24.54 10.08
C LEU A 542 5.14 25.02 9.45
N ASP A 543 5.56 26.26 9.73
CA ASP A 543 6.90 26.73 9.35
C ASP A 543 8.01 25.97 10.08
N GLN A 544 7.78 25.53 11.33
CA GLN A 544 8.72 24.68 12.04
C GLN A 544 8.77 23.29 11.42
N TYR A 545 7.61 22.71 11.08
CA TYR A 545 7.55 21.44 10.36
C TYR A 545 8.32 21.51 9.04
N LYS A 546 8.13 22.58 8.27
CA LYS A 546 8.88 22.80 7.03
C LYS A 546 10.40 22.85 7.25
N LYS A 547 10.87 23.50 8.32
CA LYS A 547 12.30 23.52 8.66
C LYS A 547 12.83 22.12 8.99
N LEU A 548 12.04 21.29 9.68
CA LEU A 548 12.43 19.91 9.97
C LEU A 548 12.52 19.07 8.69
N LEU A 549 11.58 19.24 7.75
CA LEU A 549 11.65 18.61 6.44
C LEU A 549 12.88 19.09 5.66
N ASP A 550 13.14 20.40 5.63
CA ASP A 550 14.28 20.99 4.92
C ASP A 550 15.63 20.52 5.49
N ASP A 551 15.74 20.42 6.82
CA ASP A 551 16.94 19.88 7.47
C ASP A 551 17.16 18.41 7.06
N ALA A 552 16.12 17.58 7.11
CA ALA A 552 16.19 16.20 6.66
C ALA A 552 16.54 16.09 5.16
N ASP A 553 15.91 16.90 4.32
CA ASP A 553 16.15 16.94 2.88
C ASP A 553 17.56 17.39 2.51
N SER A 554 18.18 18.24 3.34
CA SER A 554 19.56 18.69 3.13
C SER A 554 20.60 17.59 3.37
N GLU A 555 20.25 16.56 4.16
CA GLU A 555 21.12 15.41 4.37
C GLU A 555 20.98 14.42 3.20
N THR A 556 22.05 14.33 2.42
CA THR A 556 22.11 13.55 1.17
C THR A 556 23.21 12.50 1.17
N THR A 557 24.04 12.48 2.22
CA THR A 557 25.26 11.66 2.28
C THR A 557 25.19 10.56 3.34
N ASN A 558 24.47 10.80 4.43
CA ASN A 558 24.30 9.85 5.52
C ASN A 558 22.82 9.47 5.69
N LEU A 559 22.48 8.24 5.31
CA LEU A 559 21.11 7.75 5.36
C LEU A 559 20.57 7.62 6.79
N GLU A 560 21.43 7.25 7.74
CA GLU A 560 21.07 7.13 9.14
C GLU A 560 20.68 8.50 9.72
N GLU A 561 21.53 9.50 9.52
CA GLU A 561 21.27 10.88 9.95
C GLU A 561 20.03 11.48 9.26
N ARG A 562 19.83 11.21 7.96
CA ARG A 562 18.64 11.63 7.22
C ARG A 562 17.36 11.10 7.87
N TYR A 563 17.34 9.81 8.22
CA TYR A 563 16.17 9.19 8.85
C TYR A 563 15.95 9.68 10.28
N GLU A 564 17.01 9.94 11.05
CA GLU A 564 16.89 10.60 12.36
C GLU A 564 16.32 12.02 12.25
N LYS A 565 16.70 12.79 11.23
CA LYS A 565 16.10 14.12 10.98
C LYS A 565 14.62 14.01 10.59
N TYR A 566 14.24 13.06 9.75
CA TYR A 566 12.82 12.81 9.47
C TYR A 566 12.02 12.31 10.68
N ALA A 567 12.65 11.56 11.58
CA ALA A 567 12.02 11.13 12.82
C ALA A 567 11.59 12.33 13.68
N LYS A 568 12.36 13.43 13.70
CA LYS A 568 11.97 14.70 14.34
C LYS A 568 10.75 15.32 13.68
N ALA A 569 10.65 15.29 12.34
CA ALA A 569 9.47 15.75 11.62
C ALA A 569 8.23 14.89 11.93
N GLN A 570 8.36 13.56 11.95
CA GLN A 570 7.29 12.65 12.36
C GLN A 570 6.84 12.92 13.80
N ALA A 571 7.78 13.10 14.74
CA ALA A 571 7.47 13.44 16.13
C ALA A 571 6.69 14.76 16.25
N TRP A 572 7.12 15.80 15.52
CA TRP A 572 6.38 17.06 15.44
C TRP A 572 4.96 16.85 14.91
N LEU A 573 4.79 16.07 13.84
CA LEU A 573 3.49 15.82 13.23
C LEU A 573 2.56 15.10 14.21
N THR A 574 3.05 14.07 14.90
CA THR A 574 2.30 13.38 15.95
C THR A 574 1.92 14.33 17.10
N ASP A 575 2.87 15.14 17.58
CA ASP A 575 2.60 16.13 18.64
C ASP A 575 1.57 17.18 18.23
N SER A 576 1.61 17.63 16.97
CA SER A 576 0.66 18.61 16.44
C SER A 576 -0.80 18.12 16.45
N SER A 577 -1.00 16.79 16.37
CA SER A 577 -2.29 16.12 16.17
C SER A 577 -3.14 16.73 15.04
N LEU A 578 -2.51 17.35 14.03
CA LEU A 578 -3.20 17.79 12.81
C LEU A 578 -3.73 16.61 11.98
N LEU A 579 -3.08 15.47 12.15
CA LEU A 579 -3.37 14.19 11.54
C LEU A 579 -3.35 13.12 12.64
N MET A 580 -4.35 12.25 12.64
CA MET A 580 -4.49 11.14 13.61
C MET A 580 -4.43 9.81 12.86
N PRO A 581 -3.28 9.10 12.88
CA PRO A 581 -3.17 7.75 12.32
C PRO A 581 -4.19 6.81 12.94
N THR A 582 -4.72 5.90 12.13
CA THR A 582 -5.77 4.95 12.54
C THR A 582 -5.30 3.51 12.33
N ALA A 583 -5.15 3.12 11.07
CA ALA A 583 -4.88 1.76 10.68
C ALA A 583 -4.10 1.68 9.35
N SER A 584 -3.70 0.48 8.97
CA SER A 584 -3.25 0.11 7.63
C SER A 584 -4.23 -0.87 7.00
N SER A 585 -4.06 -1.13 5.71
CA SER A 585 -4.56 -2.35 5.08
C SER A 585 -3.74 -3.56 5.53
N GLY A 586 -4.25 -4.76 5.22
CA GLY A 586 -3.70 -6.01 5.74
C GLY A 586 -4.37 -6.43 7.04
N GLY A 587 -3.63 -7.16 7.89
CA GLY A 587 -4.13 -7.68 9.17
C GLY A 587 -5.42 -8.50 9.06
N SER A 588 -5.74 -9.02 7.87
CA SER A 588 -7.01 -9.69 7.60
C SER A 588 -6.91 -11.16 7.97
N PRO A 589 -7.95 -11.75 8.60
CA PRO A 589 -7.96 -13.18 8.85
C PRO A 589 -8.02 -13.95 7.53
N VAL A 590 -7.21 -15.00 7.41
CA VAL A 590 -7.01 -15.79 6.21
C VAL A 590 -6.81 -17.27 6.55
N VAL A 591 -7.35 -18.14 5.69
CA VAL A 591 -6.94 -19.55 5.58
C VAL A 591 -6.16 -19.72 4.29
N SER A 592 -5.03 -20.42 4.33
CA SER A 592 -4.10 -20.44 3.18
C SER A 592 -3.23 -21.68 3.15
N ASN A 593 -2.92 -22.15 1.95
CA ASN A 593 -1.89 -23.14 1.66
C ASN A 593 -0.56 -22.50 1.23
N VAL A 594 -0.46 -21.17 1.22
CA VAL A 594 0.78 -20.46 0.87
C VAL A 594 1.76 -20.52 2.03
N VAL A 595 2.98 -21.01 1.78
CA VAL A 595 4.06 -21.02 2.77
C VAL A 595 4.34 -19.57 3.22
N PRO A 596 4.18 -19.24 4.52
CA PRO A 596 4.32 -17.87 5.01
C PRO A 596 5.67 -17.26 4.65
N PHE A 597 5.65 -15.98 4.27
CA PHE A 597 6.85 -15.18 3.97
C PHE A 597 7.78 -15.75 2.88
N SER A 598 7.28 -16.63 2.00
CA SER A 598 8.06 -17.20 0.89
C SER A 598 8.21 -16.28 -0.33
N LYS A 599 7.25 -15.37 -0.53
CA LYS A 599 7.25 -14.42 -1.63
C LYS A 599 8.04 -13.14 -1.29
N PRO A 600 8.45 -12.33 -2.29
CA PRO A 600 8.94 -10.98 -2.09
C PRO A 600 8.05 -10.17 -1.15
N TYR A 601 8.68 -9.37 -0.30
CA TYR A 601 8.01 -8.38 0.52
C TYR A 601 8.47 -7.02 0.02
N SER A 602 7.54 -6.09 -0.19
CA SER A 602 7.90 -4.70 -0.37
C SER A 602 6.82 -3.80 0.17
N GLN A 603 7.24 -2.59 0.53
CA GLN A 603 6.34 -1.50 0.88
C GLN A 603 6.24 -0.45 -0.24
N VAL A 604 7.04 -0.60 -1.31
CA VAL A 604 7.17 0.30 -2.46
C VAL A 604 7.40 -0.48 -3.76
N GLY A 605 7.24 0.17 -4.91
CA GLY A 605 7.39 -0.51 -6.20
C GLY A 605 6.23 -1.45 -6.50
N ILE A 606 6.32 -2.16 -7.62
CA ILE A 606 5.22 -3.03 -8.10
C ILE A 606 5.54 -4.53 -8.00
N LYS A 607 6.67 -4.89 -7.35
CA LYS A 607 7.18 -6.27 -7.26
C LYS A 607 7.22 -6.84 -5.84
N GLY A 608 6.57 -6.17 -4.88
CA GLY A 608 6.26 -6.75 -3.57
C GLY A 608 4.80 -6.63 -3.16
N ASP A 609 3.92 -6.30 -4.11
CA ASP A 609 2.48 -6.22 -3.93
C ASP A 609 1.84 -7.58 -3.57
N PRO A 610 0.61 -7.58 -3.00
CA PRO A 610 -0.06 -8.81 -2.59
C PRO A 610 -0.19 -9.85 -3.71
N TYR A 611 -0.21 -9.43 -4.98
CA TYR A 611 -0.38 -10.27 -6.17
C TYR A 611 0.94 -10.65 -6.86
N ILE A 612 2.08 -10.64 -6.19
CA ILE A 612 3.35 -11.10 -6.76
C ILE A 612 3.59 -12.58 -6.45
N PHE A 613 3.84 -13.38 -7.51
CA PHE A 613 3.92 -14.84 -7.44
C PHE A 613 5.34 -15.42 -7.59
N LYS A 614 6.34 -14.62 -7.99
CA LYS A 614 7.75 -15.08 -7.99
C LYS A 614 8.15 -15.43 -6.55
N GLY A 615 8.85 -16.54 -6.33
CA GLY A 615 9.26 -16.99 -4.99
C GLY A 615 8.17 -17.64 -4.14
N MET A 616 6.89 -17.42 -4.45
CA MET A 616 5.76 -18.03 -3.73
C MET A 616 5.86 -19.56 -3.75
N LYS A 617 5.62 -20.18 -2.59
CA LYS A 617 5.55 -21.64 -2.45
C LYS A 617 4.20 -22.04 -1.86
N LEU A 618 3.70 -23.19 -2.29
CA LEU A 618 2.52 -23.82 -1.72
C LEU A 618 2.93 -25.04 -0.90
N GLN A 619 2.21 -25.27 0.19
CA GLN A 619 2.26 -26.49 0.99
C GLN A 619 0.92 -27.22 0.91
N LYS A 620 0.97 -28.53 1.10
CA LYS A 620 -0.20 -29.40 1.03
C LYS A 620 -1.22 -29.05 2.11
N ASP A 621 -0.78 -28.96 3.35
CA ASP A 621 -1.64 -28.71 4.50
C ASP A 621 -1.86 -27.20 4.69
N ILE A 622 -3.02 -26.84 5.21
CA ILE A 622 -3.36 -25.44 5.53
C ILE A 622 -2.40 -24.96 6.61
N VAL A 623 -1.86 -23.75 6.43
CA VAL A 623 -0.97 -23.12 7.41
C VAL A 623 -1.69 -22.98 8.74
N THR A 624 -1.08 -23.52 9.79
CA THR A 624 -1.54 -23.33 11.18
C THR A 624 -1.06 -22.00 11.74
N THR A 625 -1.76 -21.46 12.74
CA THR A 625 -1.36 -20.27 13.51
C THR A 625 0.03 -20.46 14.11
N LYS A 626 0.34 -21.66 14.61
CA LYS A 626 1.67 -21.99 15.14
C LYS A 626 2.76 -21.88 14.07
N GLU A 627 2.58 -22.51 12.91
CA GLU A 627 3.53 -22.43 11.80
C GLU A 627 3.71 -20.99 11.32
N TYR A 628 2.62 -20.24 11.22
CA TYR A 628 2.66 -18.84 10.82
C TYR A 628 3.44 -17.99 11.82
N GLU A 629 3.19 -18.13 13.13
CA GLU A 629 3.88 -17.37 14.17
C GLU A 629 5.37 -17.71 14.25
N GLU A 630 5.73 -18.99 14.10
CA GLU A 630 7.13 -19.42 14.02
C GLU A 630 7.82 -18.83 12.79
N ALA A 631 7.16 -18.86 11.63
CA ALA A 631 7.67 -18.26 10.40
C ALA A 631 7.78 -16.74 10.50
N LEU A 632 6.82 -16.05 11.14
CA LEU A 632 6.82 -14.60 11.34
C LEU A 632 7.98 -14.17 12.23
N LYS A 633 8.17 -14.84 13.38
CA LYS A 633 9.28 -14.55 14.30
C LYS A 633 10.62 -14.73 13.62
N LYS A 634 10.78 -15.83 12.85
CA LYS A 634 11.98 -16.09 12.06
C LYS A 634 12.19 -15.01 11.00
N TRP A 635 11.17 -14.71 10.20
CA TRP A 635 11.23 -13.73 9.13
C TRP A 635 11.55 -12.32 9.64
N GLN A 636 10.95 -11.87 10.75
CA GLN A 636 11.23 -10.57 11.35
C GLN A 636 12.70 -10.44 11.79
N LYS A 637 13.26 -11.50 12.39
CA LYS A 637 14.67 -11.53 12.77
C LYS A 637 15.58 -11.49 11.54
N GLU A 638 15.35 -12.37 10.57
CA GLU A 638 16.15 -12.44 9.35
C GLU A 638 16.04 -11.16 8.51
N LYS A 639 14.86 -10.52 8.49
CA LYS A 639 14.63 -9.24 7.84
C LYS A 639 15.51 -8.14 8.45
N LEU A 640 15.52 -7.99 9.77
CA LEU A 640 16.32 -6.97 10.44
C LEU A 640 17.83 -7.14 10.14
N GLU A 641 18.33 -8.38 10.24
CA GLU A 641 19.72 -8.72 9.91
C GLU A 641 20.05 -8.46 8.43
N SER A 642 19.14 -8.86 7.53
CA SER A 642 19.27 -8.69 6.09
C SER A 642 19.27 -7.22 5.67
N ASN A 643 18.30 -6.42 6.16
CA ASN A 643 18.23 -4.99 5.89
C ASN A 643 19.47 -4.26 6.42
N GLY A 644 19.97 -4.65 7.61
CA GLY A 644 21.19 -4.08 8.19
C GLY A 644 22.44 -4.39 7.37
N LYS A 645 22.53 -5.58 6.79
CA LYS A 645 23.61 -5.94 5.86
C LYS A 645 23.49 -5.17 4.54
N TYR A 646 22.29 -5.13 3.95
CA TYR A 646 22.02 -4.42 2.71
C TYR A 646 22.43 -2.94 2.79
N GLN A 647 22.04 -2.24 3.85
CA GLN A 647 22.41 -0.82 4.05
C GLN A 647 23.93 -0.60 4.06
N LYS A 648 24.70 -1.48 4.72
CA LYS A 648 26.17 -1.41 4.73
C LYS A 648 26.80 -1.74 3.37
N GLU A 649 26.11 -2.49 2.53
CA GLU A 649 26.59 -2.84 1.20
C GLU A 649 26.33 -1.74 0.17
N LEU A 650 25.40 -0.83 0.41
CA LEU A 650 25.11 0.31 -0.49
C LEU A 650 26.34 1.19 -0.72
N GLU A 651 27.17 1.43 0.30
CA GLU A 651 28.40 2.22 0.19
C GLU A 651 29.39 1.65 -0.84
N LYS A 652 29.38 0.33 -1.07
CA LYS A 652 30.27 -0.35 -2.02
C LYS A 652 29.92 -0.01 -3.47
N HIS A 653 28.72 0.51 -3.72
CA HIS A 653 28.28 0.92 -5.06
C HIS A 653 28.71 2.35 -5.41
N ILE A 654 29.25 3.12 -4.46
CA ILE A 654 29.76 4.48 -4.70
C ILE A 654 31.13 4.37 -5.39
N LYS A 655 31.27 4.93 -6.60
CA LYS A 655 32.49 4.90 -7.41
C LYS A 655 33.03 6.30 -7.73
#